data_AF-A0A3N6P6D9-F1
#
_entry.id   AF-A0A3N6P6D9-F1
#
_cell.length_a   1.000
_cell.length_b   1.000
_cell.length_c   1.000
_cell.angle_alpha   90.00
_cell.angle_beta   90.00
_cell.angle_gamma   90.00
#
_symmetry.space_group_name_H-M   'P 1'
#
loop_
_entity.id
_entity.type
_entity.pdbx_description
1 polymer ?
#
loop_
_entity_poly.entity_id
_entity_poly.type
_entity_poly.pdbx_seq_one_letter_code
_entity_poly.pdbx_strand_id
1 'polypeptide(L)'
;MRQNQNVFTIFEEARRLYLQEGFDEAREQMAVYRQSVDYDSFPKQDKRSQKSVHFSVIIVSFNAGTALLQCLESVFNQTNTGFEVILIDNGGNEALHQQLADFPMLWVSPPINLLASEGRNVGAHFARGDRLIFLDDDATMDSEYVSNAREAMENHDFLAIRGRILPSVNPPKARPPLHYDLGVYPLPAVLITEGNMVIQKQAFVSVGGFDPLLFGHEGVELTSRCLQKFPNKGIYYWPKLLIYHDFVSAEKLEAKKARQTLAKKYIKKVSPLAGFLSEEYLIWYSLRPEGSAVEPVSSKNGKGATDGVSIIVRAGEDIRPVKKFLGSFVRYNTHKPVEILMPAAQPQEALSVIKPFIPRVFIRLLPPEIMSAQAPMSKIAKTARYGKILFLDESAVFESDVLPKLLECLFSAQVGFIGSKSDGANSDQHKILSPSSHGLLNSLFFLCNKALMVVPSVENLPANIAVYDLLEHFISVKKDITTPVGNIVDDCRSLTINDNLEYIKLINNAIKTGRPPVKEKIIAGMATIPSRLNTLPQVLERLKPQFDRIYVYLNGHEEVPECVQQDNISYAWSKNHGDLAAAGKFFFLPEAKNGYYFSLDDDFLYPDDYSYKMVTTLKKYNDRVPVCVHGSIFGEPLEWYFERIAVFGSRTGLEQDRFVTLAGTGTLAFHCNSINLNFSDFSPTPMCDLQVSIKARKNDLPIVALAREKNWLQLIEEDASKNAGLDYWNRMLIDDKGRTETAKKFNWGFDYYKQIILKLMNQIYPKIDRKELEEHLFDTDFIVSASSDKIPNHWNPEVSILFYTRKYQYLLRILKILNFVKQHSKYPDLQKLFPSKKEVLIPIKTKDVAILKEKTSKLLQEIKNLELDKIIIDTQKF
;
A
#
# COMPACT_ATOMS: atom_id res chain seq x y z
N MET A 1 -60.72 14.08 -27.04
CA MET A 1 -60.26 14.94 -28.15
C MET A 1 -60.62 16.43 -28.00
N ARG A 2 -61.87 16.85 -27.67
CA ARG A 2 -62.22 18.30 -27.55
C ARG A 2 -61.48 19.08 -26.44
N GLN A 3 -60.93 18.42 -25.41
CA GLN A 3 -60.21 19.09 -24.31
C GLN A 3 -58.79 19.57 -24.66
N ASN A 4 -58.09 18.92 -25.59
CA ASN A 4 -56.69 19.26 -25.94
C ASN A 4 -56.53 20.09 -27.23
N GLN A 5 -57.61 20.47 -27.94
CA GLN A 5 -57.48 21.13 -29.25
C GLN A 5 -56.70 22.45 -29.18
N ASN A 6 -56.97 23.29 -28.18
CA ASN A 6 -56.23 24.55 -27.99
C ASN A 6 -54.84 24.33 -27.36
N VAL A 7 -54.62 23.19 -26.72
CA VAL A 7 -53.37 22.88 -26.00
C VAL A 7 -52.23 22.58 -26.99
N PHE A 8 -52.52 21.90 -28.10
CA PHE A 8 -51.50 21.62 -29.12
C PHE A 8 -51.04 22.89 -29.86
N THR A 9 -51.92 23.87 -30.06
CA THR A 9 -51.53 25.18 -30.61
C THR A 9 -50.54 25.90 -29.69
N ILE A 10 -50.71 25.79 -28.36
CA ILE A 10 -49.76 26.34 -27.38
C ILE A 10 -48.40 25.62 -27.47
N PHE A 11 -48.40 24.29 -27.65
CA PHE A 11 -47.17 23.52 -27.86
C PHE A 11 -46.43 23.96 -29.12
N GLU A 12 -47.13 24.07 -30.26
CA GLU A 12 -46.55 24.50 -31.54
C GLU A 12 -46.02 25.94 -31.46
N GLU A 13 -46.73 26.83 -30.78
CA GLU A 13 -46.29 28.21 -30.57
C GLU A 13 -45.04 28.29 -29.68
N ALA A 14 -44.99 27.52 -28.59
CA ALA A 14 -43.80 27.41 -27.75
C ALA A 14 -42.59 26.89 -28.56
N ARG A 15 -42.81 25.91 -29.43
CA ARG A 15 -41.78 25.39 -30.36
C ARG A 15 -41.33 26.43 -31.37
N ARG A 16 -42.26 27.22 -31.93
CA ARG A 16 -41.96 28.31 -32.86
C ARG A 16 -41.08 29.37 -32.21
N LEU A 17 -41.44 29.82 -30.99
CA LEU A 17 -40.66 30.78 -30.21
C LEU A 17 -39.25 30.24 -29.89
N TYR A 18 -39.16 28.97 -29.49
CA TYR A 18 -37.87 28.32 -29.24
C TYR A 18 -36.96 28.31 -30.48
N LEU A 19 -37.52 28.01 -31.66
CA LEU A 19 -36.77 28.03 -32.93
C LEU A 19 -36.30 29.45 -33.31
N GLN A 20 -36.98 30.49 -32.81
CA GLN A 20 -36.62 31.90 -32.99
C GLN A 20 -35.69 32.44 -31.90
N GLU A 21 -35.17 31.58 -31.02
CA GLU A 21 -34.35 31.94 -29.85
C GLU A 21 -35.08 32.80 -28.80
N GLY A 22 -36.42 32.89 -28.87
CA GLY A 22 -37.31 33.49 -27.86
C GLY A 22 -37.54 32.56 -26.67
N PHE A 23 -36.45 32.23 -25.97
CA PHE A 23 -36.41 31.14 -25.00
C PHE A 23 -37.26 31.37 -23.74
N ASP A 24 -37.46 32.60 -23.31
CA ASP A 24 -38.20 32.88 -22.07
C ASP A 24 -39.71 32.75 -22.34
N GLU A 25 -40.17 33.36 -23.44
CA GLU A 25 -41.54 33.26 -23.93
C GLU A 25 -41.91 31.83 -24.30
N ALA A 26 -41.00 31.10 -24.94
CA ALA A 26 -41.18 29.67 -25.24
C ALA A 26 -41.42 28.85 -23.96
N ARG A 27 -40.70 29.15 -22.87
CA ARG A 27 -40.87 28.45 -21.58
C ARG A 27 -42.17 28.80 -20.89
N GLU A 28 -42.59 30.05 -20.95
CA GLU A 28 -43.89 30.48 -20.43
C GLU A 28 -45.03 29.73 -21.14
N GLN A 29 -45.03 29.69 -22.47
CA GLN A 29 -46.00 28.92 -23.24
C GLN A 29 -45.93 27.42 -22.92
N MET A 30 -44.71 26.87 -22.79
CA MET A 30 -44.53 25.46 -22.46
C MET A 30 -45.05 25.11 -21.04
N ALA A 31 -44.96 26.04 -20.09
CA ALA A 31 -45.53 25.87 -18.76
C ALA A 31 -47.07 25.80 -18.81
N VAL A 32 -47.71 26.65 -19.61
CA VAL A 32 -49.16 26.61 -19.84
C VAL A 32 -49.58 25.29 -20.49
N TYR A 33 -48.85 24.84 -21.52
CA TYR A 33 -49.08 23.55 -22.16
C TYR A 33 -49.05 22.39 -21.15
N ARG A 34 -47.99 22.31 -20.33
CA ARG A 34 -47.82 21.24 -19.33
C ARG A 34 -48.93 21.19 -18.29
N GLN A 35 -49.50 22.34 -17.93
CA GLN A 35 -50.63 22.41 -16.98
C GLN A 35 -51.98 22.03 -17.62
N SER A 36 -52.07 22.11 -18.95
CA SER A 36 -53.33 21.98 -19.68
C SER A 36 -53.48 20.64 -20.40
N VAL A 37 -52.37 19.96 -20.72
CA VAL A 37 -52.41 18.72 -21.49
C VAL A 37 -52.95 17.55 -20.67
N ASP A 38 -53.99 16.90 -21.19
CA ASP A 38 -54.51 15.64 -20.67
C ASP A 38 -54.03 14.47 -21.54
N TYR A 39 -52.98 13.77 -21.09
CA TYR A 39 -52.44 12.60 -21.78
C TYR A 39 -53.44 11.44 -21.86
N ASP A 40 -54.33 11.27 -20.88
CA ASP A 40 -55.29 10.16 -20.86
C ASP A 40 -56.32 10.28 -21.99
N SER A 41 -56.50 11.46 -22.56
CA SER A 41 -57.35 11.69 -23.72
C SER A 41 -56.77 11.23 -25.06
N PHE A 42 -55.49 10.82 -25.10
CA PHE A 42 -54.82 10.41 -26.34
C PHE A 42 -55.37 9.06 -26.84
N PRO A 43 -55.52 8.89 -28.18
CA PRO A 43 -55.81 7.59 -28.78
C PRO A 43 -54.81 6.54 -28.34
N LYS A 44 -55.31 5.41 -27.85
CA LYS A 44 -54.46 4.32 -27.37
C LYS A 44 -55.13 2.95 -27.45
N GLN A 45 -54.31 1.93 -27.63
CA GLN A 45 -54.68 0.52 -27.56
C GLN A 45 -53.76 -0.17 -26.54
N ASP A 46 -54.34 -0.74 -25.49
CA ASP A 46 -53.57 -1.43 -24.43
C ASP A 46 -53.74 -2.95 -24.54
N LYS A 47 -52.71 -3.64 -25.04
CA LYS A 47 -52.61 -5.11 -25.10
C LYS A 47 -51.64 -5.67 -24.06
N ARG A 48 -51.17 -4.85 -23.12
CA ARG A 48 -50.23 -5.30 -22.09
C ARG A 48 -50.91 -6.27 -21.12
N SER A 49 -50.11 -7.22 -20.60
CA SER A 49 -50.59 -8.09 -19.52
C SER A 49 -50.90 -7.29 -18.25
N GLN A 50 -51.81 -7.81 -17.41
CA GLN A 50 -52.17 -7.21 -16.11
C GLN A 50 -51.23 -7.61 -14.96
N LYS A 51 -50.10 -8.24 -15.27
CA LYS A 51 -49.12 -8.66 -14.25
C LYS A 51 -48.36 -7.44 -13.72
N SER A 52 -47.93 -7.52 -12.47
CA SER A 52 -47.02 -6.53 -11.88
C SER A 52 -45.70 -6.51 -12.67
N VAL A 53 -45.21 -5.30 -12.98
CA VAL A 53 -43.97 -5.06 -13.72
C VAL A 53 -43.09 -4.05 -12.99
N HIS A 54 -41.78 -4.20 -13.12
CA HIS A 54 -40.80 -3.27 -12.54
C HIS A 54 -40.23 -2.29 -13.57
N PHE A 55 -40.19 -2.69 -14.84
CA PHE A 55 -39.64 -1.89 -15.92
C PHE A 55 -40.72 -1.57 -16.96
N SER A 56 -40.70 -0.35 -17.49
CA SER A 56 -41.51 0.07 -18.63
C SER A 56 -40.58 0.55 -19.74
N VAL A 57 -40.51 -0.20 -20.84
CA VAL A 57 -39.75 0.14 -22.04
C VAL A 57 -40.59 1.11 -22.87
N ILE A 58 -40.13 2.34 -23.00
CA ILE A 58 -40.78 3.43 -23.70
C ILE A 58 -40.01 3.69 -24.99
N ILE A 59 -40.71 3.49 -26.11
CA ILE A 59 -40.20 3.71 -27.47
C ILE A 59 -41.03 4.84 -28.06
N VAL A 60 -40.36 5.90 -28.52
CA VAL A 60 -41.01 6.96 -29.29
C VAL A 60 -40.62 6.76 -30.74
N SER A 61 -41.61 6.62 -31.62
CA SER A 61 -41.35 6.37 -33.02
C SER A 61 -41.91 7.44 -33.94
N PHE A 62 -41.13 7.82 -34.96
CA PHE A 62 -41.57 8.71 -36.03
C PHE A 62 -40.93 8.32 -37.35
N ASN A 63 -41.76 7.83 -38.30
CA ASN A 63 -41.32 7.44 -39.63
C ASN A 63 -40.09 6.50 -39.64
N ALA A 64 -40.18 5.43 -38.84
CA ALA A 64 -39.06 4.52 -38.59
C ALA A 64 -38.90 3.42 -39.65
N GLY A 65 -39.97 3.13 -40.39
CA GLY A 65 -40.02 1.99 -41.30
C GLY A 65 -39.75 0.67 -40.57
N THR A 66 -39.11 -0.28 -41.25
CA THR A 66 -38.88 -1.63 -40.72
C THR A 66 -37.95 -1.69 -39.50
N ALA A 67 -37.20 -0.62 -39.22
CA ALA A 67 -36.32 -0.55 -38.04
C ALA A 67 -37.12 -0.66 -36.73
N LEU A 68 -38.33 -0.09 -36.68
CA LEU A 68 -39.21 -0.20 -35.51
C LEU A 68 -39.59 -1.66 -35.22
N LEU A 69 -39.85 -2.46 -36.25
CA LEU A 69 -40.18 -3.87 -36.06
C LEU A 69 -38.99 -4.65 -35.48
N GLN A 70 -37.78 -4.37 -35.97
CA GLN A 70 -36.54 -4.98 -35.45
C GLN A 70 -36.28 -4.57 -34.00
N CYS A 71 -36.51 -3.30 -33.67
CA CYS A 71 -36.44 -2.79 -32.30
C CYS A 71 -37.42 -3.54 -31.39
N LEU A 72 -38.70 -3.62 -31.78
CA LEU A 72 -39.73 -4.33 -31.01
C LEU A 72 -39.41 -5.83 -30.86
N GLU A 73 -38.99 -6.51 -31.93
CA GLU A 73 -38.57 -7.92 -31.88
C GLU A 73 -37.44 -8.13 -30.86
N SER A 74 -36.44 -7.26 -30.84
CA SER A 74 -35.34 -7.35 -29.87
C SER A 74 -35.78 -7.14 -28.42
N VAL A 75 -36.78 -6.28 -28.21
CA VAL A 75 -37.38 -6.02 -26.89
C VAL A 75 -38.21 -7.22 -26.44
N PHE A 76 -38.97 -7.85 -27.32
CA PHE A 76 -39.78 -9.03 -26.95
C PHE A 76 -38.96 -10.32 -26.81
N ASN A 77 -37.74 -10.37 -27.35
CA ASN A 77 -36.81 -11.49 -27.22
C ASN A 77 -35.88 -11.41 -25.98
N GLN A 78 -36.15 -10.51 -25.05
CA GLN A 78 -35.38 -10.39 -23.80
C GLN A 78 -35.50 -11.66 -22.94
N THR A 79 -34.40 -12.11 -22.36
CA THR A 79 -34.37 -13.33 -21.52
C THR A 79 -35.10 -13.17 -20.19
N ASN A 80 -35.31 -11.92 -19.76
CA ASN A 80 -35.90 -11.60 -18.48
C ASN A 80 -37.38 -11.17 -18.64
N THR A 81 -38.28 -11.80 -17.87
CA THR A 81 -39.70 -11.44 -17.83
C THR A 81 -39.98 -10.45 -16.68
N GLY A 82 -40.98 -9.58 -16.82
CA GLY A 82 -41.34 -8.59 -15.78
C GLY A 82 -41.16 -7.13 -16.17
N PHE A 83 -41.24 -6.83 -17.47
CA PHE A 83 -41.34 -5.49 -18.01
C PHE A 83 -42.58 -5.38 -18.91
N GLU A 84 -42.97 -4.15 -19.23
CA GLU A 84 -43.96 -3.84 -20.24
C GLU A 84 -43.37 -2.96 -21.34
N VAL A 85 -44.05 -2.89 -22.48
CA VAL A 85 -43.65 -2.07 -23.62
C VAL A 85 -44.72 -1.02 -23.89
N ILE A 86 -44.27 0.21 -24.11
CA ILE A 86 -45.08 1.38 -24.43
C ILE A 86 -44.51 2.02 -25.69
N LEU A 87 -45.27 1.95 -26.78
CA LEU A 87 -44.96 2.62 -28.03
C LEU A 87 -45.74 3.93 -28.11
N ILE A 88 -45.02 5.03 -28.27
CA ILE A 88 -45.57 6.35 -28.59
C ILE A 88 -45.33 6.59 -30.07
N ASP A 89 -46.37 6.40 -30.87
CA ASP A 89 -46.33 6.56 -32.31
C ASP A 89 -46.62 8.01 -32.69
N ASN A 90 -45.56 8.79 -32.88
CA ASN A 90 -45.59 10.21 -33.23
C ASN A 90 -45.90 10.45 -34.73
N GLY A 91 -46.33 9.42 -35.47
CA GLY A 91 -46.80 9.49 -36.85
C GLY A 91 -45.78 9.03 -37.90
N GLY A 92 -46.25 8.84 -39.14
CA GLY A 92 -45.42 8.37 -40.25
C GLY A 92 -45.17 6.86 -40.26
N ASN A 93 -45.90 6.09 -39.44
CA ASN A 93 -45.78 4.63 -39.32
C ASN A 93 -47.04 3.90 -39.83
N GLU A 94 -47.90 4.57 -40.61
CA GLU A 94 -49.21 4.05 -41.05
C GLU A 94 -49.10 2.72 -41.80
N ALA A 95 -48.02 2.54 -42.56
CA ALA A 95 -47.74 1.29 -43.29
C ALA A 95 -47.44 0.09 -42.36
N LEU A 96 -47.05 0.34 -41.11
CA LEU A 96 -46.70 -0.68 -40.12
C LEU A 96 -47.85 -0.99 -39.15
N HIS A 97 -48.93 -0.20 -39.14
CA HIS A 97 -50.01 -0.31 -38.16
C HIS A 97 -50.59 -1.72 -38.03
N GLN A 98 -50.71 -2.46 -39.13
CA GLN A 98 -51.18 -3.84 -39.11
C GLN A 98 -50.21 -4.76 -38.35
N GLN A 99 -48.90 -4.59 -38.54
CA GLN A 99 -47.87 -5.38 -37.87
C GLN A 99 -47.71 -4.96 -36.39
N LEU A 100 -47.83 -3.66 -36.11
CA LEU A 100 -47.77 -3.12 -34.75
C LEU A 100 -48.93 -3.59 -33.88
N ALA A 101 -50.10 -3.79 -34.48
CA ALA A 101 -51.30 -4.22 -33.76
C ALA A 101 -51.12 -5.56 -33.04
N ASP A 102 -50.24 -6.45 -33.50
CA ASP A 102 -50.11 -7.81 -32.94
C ASP A 102 -49.23 -7.90 -31.68
N PHE A 103 -48.43 -6.86 -31.40
CA PHE A 103 -47.54 -6.87 -30.25
C PHE A 103 -48.29 -6.65 -28.92
N PRO A 104 -47.91 -7.34 -27.84
CA PRO A 104 -48.54 -7.19 -26.52
C PRO A 104 -47.98 -5.95 -25.77
N MET A 105 -48.29 -4.77 -26.30
CA MET A 105 -47.82 -3.47 -25.79
C MET A 105 -48.96 -2.47 -25.57
N LEU A 106 -48.65 -1.35 -24.93
CA LEU A 106 -49.48 -0.15 -25.01
C LEU A 106 -49.02 0.65 -26.20
N TRP A 107 -49.92 0.87 -27.15
CA TRP A 107 -49.69 1.73 -28.29
C TRP A 107 -50.50 3.01 -28.11
N VAL A 108 -49.81 4.14 -28.02
CA VAL A 108 -50.42 5.48 -27.93
C VAL A 108 -50.07 6.24 -29.20
N SER A 109 -51.05 6.90 -29.82
CA SER A 109 -50.85 7.71 -31.01
C SER A 109 -51.28 9.15 -30.70
N PRO A 110 -50.33 10.04 -30.35
CA PRO A 110 -50.63 11.44 -30.12
C PRO A 110 -51.19 12.13 -31.37
N PRO A 111 -52.09 13.12 -31.23
CA PRO A 111 -52.72 13.78 -32.38
C PRO A 111 -51.77 14.60 -33.28
N ILE A 112 -50.59 14.96 -32.77
CA ILE A 112 -49.54 15.68 -33.49
C ILE A 112 -48.17 15.05 -33.14
N ASN A 113 -47.14 15.36 -33.94
CA ASN A 113 -45.77 14.96 -33.59
C ASN A 113 -45.26 15.81 -32.42
N LEU A 114 -45.18 15.19 -31.24
CA LEU A 114 -44.73 15.83 -30.00
C LEU A 114 -43.20 15.87 -29.85
N LEU A 115 -42.44 15.40 -30.85
CA LEU A 115 -40.99 15.18 -30.76
C LEU A 115 -40.60 14.13 -29.70
N ALA A 116 -39.31 13.83 -29.62
CA ALA A 116 -38.79 12.78 -28.76
C ALA A 116 -39.02 13.05 -27.26
N SER A 117 -38.69 14.24 -26.77
CA SER A 117 -38.75 14.56 -25.34
C SER A 117 -40.15 14.45 -24.77
N GLU A 118 -41.13 15.04 -25.43
CA GLU A 118 -42.51 14.99 -24.96
C GLU A 118 -43.16 13.63 -25.23
N GLY A 119 -42.84 12.96 -26.34
CA GLY A 119 -43.23 11.56 -26.53
C GLY A 119 -42.77 10.67 -25.38
N ARG A 120 -41.52 10.85 -24.92
CA ARG A 120 -40.98 10.12 -23.76
C ARG A 120 -41.74 10.47 -22.46
N ASN A 121 -42.14 11.73 -22.27
CA ASN A 121 -42.98 12.15 -21.14
C ASN A 121 -44.36 11.46 -21.15
N VAL A 122 -45.01 11.38 -22.32
CA VAL A 122 -46.28 10.67 -22.51
C VAL A 122 -46.12 9.19 -22.18
N GLY A 123 -45.06 8.54 -22.66
CA GLY A 123 -44.77 7.15 -22.30
C GLY A 123 -44.55 6.96 -20.80
N ALA A 124 -43.85 7.88 -20.15
CA ALA A 124 -43.61 7.85 -18.70
C ALA A 124 -44.90 8.01 -17.88
N HIS A 125 -45.87 8.79 -18.38
CA HIS A 125 -47.20 8.91 -17.76
C HIS A 125 -47.89 7.54 -17.68
N PHE A 126 -47.93 6.82 -18.80
CA PHE A 126 -48.60 5.52 -18.90
C PHE A 126 -47.82 4.31 -18.36
N ALA A 127 -46.57 4.52 -17.97
CA ALA A 127 -45.74 3.49 -17.36
C ALA A 127 -46.34 2.98 -16.04
N ARG A 128 -46.37 1.66 -15.85
CA ARG A 128 -46.73 0.98 -14.61
C ARG A 128 -45.50 0.58 -13.81
N GLY A 129 -44.37 0.36 -14.48
CA GLY A 129 -43.10 0.06 -13.85
C GLY A 129 -42.57 1.23 -13.02
N ASP A 130 -41.85 0.92 -11.95
CA ASP A 130 -41.18 1.90 -11.11
C ASP A 130 -39.82 2.34 -11.69
N ARG A 131 -39.39 1.72 -12.80
CA ARG A 131 -38.22 2.08 -13.61
C ARG A 131 -38.62 2.27 -15.08
N LEU A 132 -38.18 3.36 -15.69
CA LEU A 132 -38.43 3.69 -17.08
C LEU A 132 -37.19 3.37 -17.91
N ILE A 133 -37.34 2.59 -18.97
CA ILE A 133 -36.29 2.35 -19.98
C ILE A 133 -36.68 3.17 -21.20
N PHE A 134 -35.82 4.08 -21.65
CA PHE A 134 -36.02 4.80 -22.91
C PHE A 134 -35.15 4.17 -23.99
N LEU A 135 -35.79 3.79 -25.09
CA LEU A 135 -35.18 3.11 -26.24
C LEU A 135 -35.56 3.85 -27.52
N ASP A 136 -34.58 4.16 -28.37
CA ASP A 136 -34.86 4.73 -29.70
C ASP A 136 -35.42 3.65 -30.64
N ASP A 137 -36.29 4.05 -31.57
CA ASP A 137 -37.03 3.16 -32.47
C ASP A 137 -36.18 2.49 -33.56
N ASP A 138 -34.93 2.91 -33.70
CA ASP A 138 -33.93 2.37 -34.63
C ASP A 138 -32.78 1.62 -33.91
N ALA A 139 -32.94 1.35 -32.61
CA ALA A 139 -31.98 0.58 -31.81
C ALA A 139 -32.40 -0.88 -31.65
N THR A 140 -31.42 -1.80 -31.68
CA THR A 140 -31.61 -3.21 -31.30
C THR A 140 -31.09 -3.45 -29.89
N MET A 141 -31.93 -4.01 -29.03
CA MET A 141 -31.60 -4.30 -27.64
C MET A 141 -30.83 -5.64 -27.51
N ASP A 142 -29.71 -5.66 -26.78
CA ASP A 142 -29.02 -6.92 -26.44
C ASP A 142 -29.95 -7.85 -25.65
N SER A 143 -29.88 -9.17 -25.86
CA SER A 143 -30.83 -10.14 -25.26
C SER A 143 -30.86 -10.14 -23.73
N GLU A 144 -29.78 -9.69 -23.08
CA GLU A 144 -29.66 -9.60 -21.62
C GLU A 144 -29.91 -8.17 -21.09
N TYR A 145 -30.31 -7.21 -21.93
CA TYR A 145 -30.42 -5.80 -21.56
C TYR A 145 -31.30 -5.58 -20.33
N VAL A 146 -32.52 -6.15 -20.29
CA VAL A 146 -33.44 -5.96 -19.17
C VAL A 146 -32.91 -6.63 -17.90
N SER A 147 -32.24 -7.78 -18.04
CA SER A 147 -31.56 -8.47 -16.94
C SER A 147 -30.44 -7.60 -16.35
N ASN A 148 -29.62 -7.00 -17.22
CA ASN A 148 -28.52 -6.12 -16.85
C ASN A 148 -29.02 -4.78 -16.27
N ALA A 149 -30.13 -4.24 -16.77
CA ALA A 149 -30.79 -3.07 -16.22
C ALA A 149 -31.31 -3.34 -14.80
N ARG A 150 -31.88 -4.53 -14.58
CA ARG A 150 -32.30 -4.99 -13.26
C ARG A 150 -31.12 -5.14 -12.30
N GLU A 151 -30.08 -5.86 -12.72
CA GLU A 151 -28.82 -6.00 -11.95
C GLU A 151 -28.32 -4.62 -11.51
N ALA A 152 -28.28 -3.65 -12.41
CA ALA A 152 -27.80 -2.31 -12.13
C ALA A 152 -28.70 -1.52 -11.17
N MET A 153 -30.01 -1.50 -11.41
CA MET A 153 -30.95 -0.63 -10.69
C MET A 153 -31.42 -1.21 -9.34
N GLU A 154 -31.29 -2.52 -9.13
CA GLU A 154 -31.65 -3.18 -7.86
C GLU A 154 -30.44 -3.31 -6.92
N ASN A 155 -29.26 -3.66 -7.45
CA ASN A 155 -28.07 -3.86 -6.61
C ASN A 155 -27.31 -2.57 -6.32
N HIS A 156 -27.68 -1.46 -6.97
CA HIS A 156 -27.05 -0.16 -6.76
C HIS A 156 -28.08 0.94 -6.55
N ASP A 157 -27.75 1.90 -5.69
CA ASP A 157 -28.61 3.06 -5.42
C ASP A 157 -28.48 4.14 -6.50
N PHE A 158 -28.74 3.78 -7.76
CA PHE A 158 -28.70 4.68 -8.91
C PHE A 158 -30.06 5.36 -9.12
N LEU A 159 -30.01 6.67 -9.39
CA LEU A 159 -31.16 7.43 -9.87
C LEU A 159 -31.49 7.04 -11.31
N ALA A 160 -30.44 6.98 -12.14
CA ALA A 160 -30.52 6.67 -13.55
C ALA A 160 -29.21 6.05 -14.04
N ILE A 161 -29.30 5.32 -15.15
CA ILE A 161 -28.15 4.79 -15.88
C ILE A 161 -28.32 5.08 -17.38
N ARG A 162 -27.22 5.31 -18.08
CA ARG A 162 -27.13 5.30 -19.55
C ARG A 162 -26.25 4.16 -20.02
N GLY A 163 -26.49 3.68 -21.22
CA GLY A 163 -25.86 2.45 -21.70
C GLY A 163 -24.78 2.64 -22.75
N ARG A 164 -24.28 1.51 -23.23
CA ARG A 164 -23.27 1.38 -24.29
C ARG A 164 -23.97 1.21 -25.63
N ILE A 165 -23.47 1.91 -26.64
CA ILE A 165 -24.00 1.83 -28.00
C ILE A 165 -22.87 1.33 -28.90
N LEU A 166 -23.09 0.19 -29.54
CA LEU A 166 -22.18 -0.38 -30.53
C LEU A 166 -22.80 -0.28 -31.94
N PRO A 167 -21.98 -0.22 -33.00
CA PRO A 167 -22.48 -0.30 -34.38
C PRO A 167 -23.22 -1.61 -34.63
N SER A 168 -24.26 -1.59 -35.46
CA SER A 168 -25.04 -2.80 -35.80
C SER A 168 -24.30 -3.70 -36.81
N VAL A 169 -23.24 -3.19 -37.44
CA VAL A 169 -22.38 -3.90 -38.39
C VAL A 169 -20.90 -3.73 -38.05
N ASN A 170 -20.10 -4.78 -38.27
CA ASN A 170 -18.65 -4.77 -38.12
C ASN A 170 -17.97 -5.12 -39.46
N PRO A 171 -17.13 -4.24 -40.05
CA PRO A 171 -16.75 -2.91 -39.57
C PRO A 171 -17.89 -1.88 -39.67
N PRO A 172 -17.87 -0.82 -38.86
CA PRO A 172 -18.93 0.18 -38.84
C PRO A 172 -18.95 1.02 -40.13
N LYS A 173 -20.15 1.42 -40.56
CA LYS A 173 -20.35 2.29 -41.75
C LYS A 173 -19.74 3.68 -41.59
N ALA A 174 -19.59 4.15 -40.35
CA ALA A 174 -18.94 5.41 -40.01
C ALA A 174 -18.28 5.33 -38.63
N ARG A 175 -17.38 6.26 -38.30
CA ARG A 175 -16.74 6.30 -36.99
C ARG A 175 -17.79 6.66 -35.91
N PRO A 176 -17.93 5.85 -34.83
CA PRO A 176 -18.83 6.19 -33.75
C PRO A 176 -18.53 7.53 -33.09
N PRO A 177 -19.56 8.31 -32.70
CA PRO A 177 -19.39 9.38 -31.75
C PRO A 177 -18.73 8.83 -30.49
N LEU A 178 -17.71 9.55 -30.04
CA LEU A 178 -16.91 9.22 -28.87
C LEU A 178 -17.75 8.92 -27.60
N HIS A 179 -18.92 9.52 -27.46
CA HIS A 179 -19.79 9.34 -26.30
C HIS A 179 -20.67 8.07 -26.33
N TYR A 180 -20.75 7.34 -27.44
CA TYR A 180 -21.61 6.16 -27.58
C TYR A 180 -21.07 4.97 -26.80
N ASP A 181 -19.76 4.80 -26.82
CA ASP A 181 -19.05 3.76 -26.08
C ASP A 181 -18.03 4.41 -25.17
N LEU A 182 -18.21 4.27 -23.85
CA LEU A 182 -17.28 4.80 -22.84
C LEU A 182 -16.36 3.72 -22.26
N GLY A 183 -16.33 2.53 -22.89
CA GLY A 183 -15.56 1.38 -22.48
C GLY A 183 -16.38 0.32 -21.74
N VAL A 184 -15.70 -0.67 -21.15
CA VAL A 184 -16.32 -1.85 -20.54
C VAL A 184 -16.60 -1.73 -19.04
N TYR A 185 -16.44 -0.54 -18.46
CA TYR A 185 -16.53 -0.32 -17.02
C TYR A 185 -17.62 0.70 -16.63
N PRO A 186 -18.33 0.50 -15.51
CA PRO A 186 -19.29 1.50 -15.01
C PRO A 186 -18.58 2.77 -14.54
N LEU A 187 -19.13 3.94 -14.87
CA LEU A 187 -18.55 5.24 -14.48
C LEU A 187 -19.60 6.36 -14.41
N PRO A 188 -19.38 7.45 -13.66
CA PRO A 188 -20.32 8.57 -13.58
C PRO A 188 -20.58 9.17 -14.96
N ALA A 189 -21.85 9.39 -15.32
CA ALA A 189 -22.18 9.86 -16.65
C ALA A 189 -23.34 10.85 -16.67
N VAL A 190 -23.36 11.65 -17.72
CA VAL A 190 -24.52 12.48 -18.08
C VAL A 190 -25.41 11.66 -19.01
N LEU A 191 -26.73 11.82 -18.92
CA LEU A 191 -27.67 11.16 -19.81
C LEU A 191 -27.60 11.80 -21.21
N ILE A 192 -26.59 11.46 -22.01
CA ILE A 192 -26.38 12.01 -23.37
C ILE A 192 -26.70 11.00 -24.48
N THR A 193 -27.31 9.88 -24.09
CA THR A 193 -27.76 8.79 -24.95
C THR A 193 -29.19 8.46 -24.52
N GLU A 194 -30.11 9.37 -24.80
CA GLU A 194 -31.47 9.35 -24.24
C GLU A 194 -32.33 8.21 -24.78
N GLY A 195 -31.92 7.58 -25.89
CA GLY A 195 -32.44 6.31 -26.40
C GLY A 195 -31.76 5.05 -25.87
N ASN A 196 -30.89 5.18 -24.87
CA ASN A 196 -30.31 4.05 -24.15
C ASN A 196 -30.09 4.44 -22.69
N MET A 197 -31.18 4.56 -21.94
CA MET A 197 -31.11 4.89 -20.52
C MET A 197 -32.25 4.28 -19.71
N VAL A 198 -31.99 4.11 -18.42
CA VAL A 198 -32.97 3.70 -17.41
C VAL A 198 -33.02 4.74 -16.29
N ILE A 199 -34.21 5.10 -15.80
CA ILE A 199 -34.38 6.06 -14.69
C ILE A 199 -35.51 5.63 -13.75
N GLN A 200 -35.38 5.94 -12.46
CA GLN A 200 -36.48 5.76 -11.51
C GLN A 200 -37.68 6.63 -11.92
N LYS A 201 -38.87 6.02 -12.07
CA LYS A 201 -40.08 6.74 -12.50
C LYS A 201 -40.39 7.91 -11.58
N GLN A 202 -40.36 7.68 -10.27
CA GLN A 202 -40.63 8.74 -9.28
C GLN A 202 -39.64 9.91 -9.41
N ALA A 203 -38.35 9.63 -9.61
CA ALA A 203 -37.35 10.67 -9.81
C ALA A 203 -37.66 11.49 -11.06
N PHE A 204 -37.87 10.82 -12.20
CA PHE A 204 -38.21 11.43 -13.49
C PHE A 204 -39.45 12.33 -13.39
N VAL A 205 -40.55 11.82 -12.82
CA VAL A 205 -41.79 12.58 -12.63
C VAL A 205 -41.57 13.77 -11.70
N SER A 206 -40.85 13.58 -10.59
CA SER A 206 -40.67 14.63 -9.58
C SER A 206 -39.88 15.83 -10.09
N VAL A 207 -38.99 15.66 -11.08
CA VAL A 207 -38.26 16.78 -11.71
C VAL A 207 -39.03 17.37 -12.89
N GLY A 208 -40.18 16.78 -13.28
CA GLY A 208 -41.02 17.23 -14.38
C GLY A 208 -40.67 16.61 -15.73
N GLY A 209 -40.06 15.42 -15.78
CA GLY A 209 -39.73 14.70 -17.01
C GLY A 209 -38.69 15.40 -17.89
N PHE A 210 -38.61 15.07 -19.17
CA PHE A 210 -37.79 15.81 -20.14
C PHE A 210 -38.38 17.19 -20.42
N ASP A 211 -37.55 18.14 -20.87
CA ASP A 211 -38.04 19.42 -21.38
C ASP A 211 -38.63 19.24 -22.80
N PRO A 212 -39.94 19.46 -23.01
CA PRO A 212 -40.60 19.29 -24.31
C PRO A 212 -40.04 20.20 -25.40
N LEU A 213 -39.36 21.29 -25.03
CA LEU A 213 -38.67 22.17 -25.98
C LEU A 213 -37.36 21.58 -26.50
N LEU A 214 -36.82 20.53 -25.87
CA LEU A 214 -35.56 19.95 -26.29
C LEU A 214 -35.75 18.80 -27.27
N PHE A 215 -34.86 18.74 -28.25
CA PHE A 215 -34.66 17.59 -29.12
C PHE A 215 -33.16 17.53 -29.47
N GLY A 216 -32.42 16.80 -28.66
CA GLY A 216 -30.98 16.95 -28.44
C GLY A 216 -30.69 17.67 -27.12
N HIS A 217 -29.78 17.11 -26.32
CA HIS A 217 -29.39 17.60 -25.00
C HIS A 217 -30.47 17.54 -23.90
N GLU A 218 -31.62 16.94 -24.18
CA GLU A 218 -32.72 16.77 -23.22
C GLU A 218 -32.27 15.97 -21.98
N GLY A 219 -31.40 14.98 -22.15
CA GLY A 219 -30.90 14.20 -21.03
C GLY A 219 -29.79 14.93 -20.25
N VAL A 220 -29.01 15.83 -20.86
CA VAL A 220 -28.09 16.72 -20.13
C VAL A 220 -28.87 17.67 -19.22
N GLU A 221 -29.92 18.28 -19.77
CA GLU A 221 -30.78 19.20 -19.03
C GLU A 221 -31.50 18.45 -17.89
N LEU A 222 -32.06 17.26 -18.16
CA LEU A 222 -32.65 16.37 -17.15
C LEU A 222 -31.64 15.99 -16.06
N THR A 223 -30.40 15.62 -16.45
CA THR A 223 -29.32 15.32 -15.51
C THR A 223 -29.10 16.51 -14.56
N SER A 224 -29.12 17.74 -15.08
CA SER A 224 -28.93 18.95 -14.26
C SER A 224 -30.01 19.10 -13.17
N ARG A 225 -31.30 18.90 -13.51
CA ARG A 225 -32.41 18.97 -12.55
C ARG A 225 -32.38 17.81 -11.56
N CYS A 226 -32.06 16.62 -12.03
CA CYS A 226 -31.89 15.42 -11.19
C CYS A 226 -30.80 15.62 -10.13
N LEU A 227 -29.63 16.15 -10.50
CA LEU A 227 -28.54 16.39 -9.55
C LEU A 227 -28.86 17.47 -8.52
N GLN A 228 -29.63 18.49 -8.91
CA GLN A 228 -30.07 19.54 -7.98
C GLN A 228 -31.11 19.01 -6.97
N LYS A 229 -32.06 18.19 -7.43
CA LYS A 229 -33.13 17.64 -6.58
C LYS A 229 -32.68 16.44 -5.75
N PHE A 230 -31.79 15.62 -6.30
CA PHE A 230 -31.30 14.38 -5.69
C PHE A 230 -29.77 14.40 -5.59
N PRO A 231 -29.17 15.32 -4.81
CA PRO A 231 -27.72 15.45 -4.69
C PRO A 231 -27.05 14.21 -4.05
N ASN A 232 -27.83 13.26 -3.56
CA ASN A 232 -27.41 12.01 -2.94
C ASN A 232 -27.58 10.77 -3.81
N LYS A 233 -28.11 10.89 -5.03
CA LYS A 233 -28.34 9.75 -5.93
C LYS A 233 -27.51 9.90 -7.21
N GLY A 234 -27.13 8.77 -7.81
CA GLY A 234 -26.18 8.76 -8.92
C GLY A 234 -26.76 8.53 -10.29
N ILE A 235 -26.10 9.13 -11.28
CA ILE A 235 -26.34 8.90 -12.70
C ILE A 235 -25.06 8.28 -13.29
N TYR A 236 -25.19 7.09 -13.87
CA TYR A 236 -24.04 6.27 -14.26
C TYR A 236 -24.12 5.81 -15.71
N TYR A 237 -22.97 5.53 -16.29
CA TYR A 237 -22.84 4.65 -17.44
C TYR A 237 -22.78 3.20 -16.97
N TRP A 238 -23.58 2.33 -17.59
CA TRP A 238 -23.54 0.89 -17.37
C TRP A 238 -23.17 0.17 -18.66
N PRO A 239 -21.98 -0.45 -18.74
CA PRO A 239 -21.44 -0.99 -20.00
C PRO A 239 -22.21 -2.21 -20.52
N LYS A 240 -22.91 -2.94 -19.63
CA LYS A 240 -23.78 -4.07 -19.99
C LYS A 240 -25.17 -3.64 -20.48
N LEU A 241 -25.51 -2.36 -20.36
CA LEU A 241 -26.76 -1.81 -20.88
C LEU A 241 -26.56 -1.53 -22.39
N LEU A 242 -26.52 -2.60 -23.18
CA LEU A 242 -26.00 -2.60 -24.54
C LEU A 242 -27.10 -2.52 -25.59
N ILE A 243 -26.99 -1.56 -26.51
CA ILE A 243 -27.78 -1.53 -27.75
C ILE A 243 -26.88 -1.50 -28.97
N TYR A 244 -27.43 -1.92 -30.10
CA TYR A 244 -26.82 -1.80 -31.42
C TYR A 244 -27.54 -0.71 -32.21
N HIS A 245 -26.78 0.25 -32.77
CA HIS A 245 -27.30 1.40 -33.49
C HIS A 245 -26.30 1.89 -34.55
N ASP A 246 -26.77 2.16 -35.77
CA ASP A 246 -25.94 2.66 -36.87
C ASP A 246 -26.00 4.21 -36.99
N PHE A 247 -24.89 4.83 -37.40
CA PHE A 247 -24.79 6.30 -37.46
C PHE A 247 -25.69 6.93 -38.51
N VAL A 248 -26.20 8.12 -38.17
CA VAL A 248 -26.96 9.00 -39.05
C VAL A 248 -26.19 9.26 -40.35
N SER A 249 -26.86 9.12 -41.51
CA SER A 249 -26.29 9.38 -42.83
C SER A 249 -25.76 10.83 -42.97
N ALA A 250 -24.78 11.02 -43.86
CA ALA A 250 -24.16 12.34 -44.08
C ALA A 250 -25.17 13.45 -44.39
N GLU A 251 -26.26 13.13 -45.08
CA GLU A 251 -27.34 14.06 -45.46
C GLU A 251 -28.13 14.62 -44.27
N LYS A 252 -28.30 13.83 -43.20
CA LYS A 252 -29.06 14.22 -42.00
C LYS A 252 -28.17 14.88 -40.92
N LEU A 253 -26.86 14.94 -41.14
CA LEU A 253 -25.88 15.41 -40.16
C LEU A 253 -25.97 16.92 -39.91
N GLU A 254 -26.18 17.73 -40.95
CA GLU A 254 -26.23 19.19 -40.82
C GLU A 254 -27.47 19.68 -40.06
N ALA A 255 -28.65 19.12 -40.35
CA ALA A 255 -29.87 19.40 -39.59
C ALA A 255 -29.71 18.99 -38.11
N LYS A 256 -29.07 17.84 -37.85
CA LYS A 256 -28.76 17.38 -36.48
C LYS A 256 -27.80 18.35 -35.77
N LYS A 257 -26.76 18.85 -36.44
CA LYS A 257 -25.82 19.85 -35.88
C LYS A 257 -26.51 21.17 -35.56
N ALA A 258 -27.30 21.71 -36.49
CA ALA A 258 -28.04 22.97 -36.27
C ALA A 258 -28.95 22.88 -35.05
N ARG A 259 -29.69 21.76 -34.93
CA ARG A 259 -30.55 21.46 -33.78
C ARG A 259 -29.77 21.37 -32.46
N GLN A 260 -28.65 20.65 -32.44
CA GLN A 260 -27.81 20.54 -31.24
C GLN A 260 -27.22 21.90 -30.84
N THR A 261 -26.82 22.73 -31.80
CA THR A 261 -26.33 24.09 -31.52
C THR A 261 -27.39 24.96 -30.85
N LEU A 262 -28.62 24.94 -31.36
CA LEU A 262 -29.73 25.68 -30.77
C LEU A 262 -30.05 25.17 -29.35
N ALA A 263 -30.11 23.86 -29.16
CA ALA A 263 -30.31 23.25 -27.85
C ALA A 263 -29.21 23.63 -26.85
N LYS A 264 -27.95 23.67 -27.28
CA LYS A 264 -26.83 24.15 -26.44
C LYS A 264 -27.01 25.60 -26.00
N LYS A 265 -27.43 26.50 -26.90
CA LYS A 265 -27.73 27.90 -26.54
C LYS A 265 -28.84 27.97 -25.49
N TYR A 266 -29.92 27.21 -25.69
CA TYR A 266 -31.04 27.16 -24.76
C TYR A 266 -30.62 26.66 -23.38
N ILE A 267 -30.01 25.46 -23.28
CA ILE A 267 -29.62 24.88 -21.98
C ILE A 267 -28.64 25.76 -21.21
N LYS A 268 -27.73 26.46 -21.89
CA LYS A 268 -26.82 27.43 -21.25
C LYS A 268 -27.56 28.61 -20.62
N LYS A 269 -28.62 29.10 -21.27
CA LYS A 269 -29.46 30.18 -20.75
C LYS A 269 -30.28 29.71 -19.55
N VAL A 270 -30.94 28.56 -19.66
CA VAL A 270 -31.95 28.13 -18.68
C VAL A 270 -31.36 27.36 -17.48
N SER A 271 -30.18 26.77 -17.65
CA SER A 271 -29.49 26.04 -16.59
C SER A 271 -27.98 26.18 -16.76
N PRO A 272 -27.31 27.05 -15.98
CA PRO A 272 -25.86 27.15 -15.98
C PRO A 272 -25.17 25.81 -15.67
N LEU A 273 -25.83 24.91 -14.92
CA LEU A 273 -25.34 23.55 -14.69
C LEU A 273 -25.45 22.68 -15.95
N ALA A 274 -26.57 22.71 -16.68
CA ALA A 274 -26.71 21.95 -17.92
C ALA A 274 -25.72 22.42 -19.00
N GLY A 275 -25.55 23.74 -19.12
CA GLY A 275 -24.53 24.33 -19.99
C GLY A 275 -23.13 23.80 -19.66
N PHE A 276 -22.75 23.86 -18.38
CA PHE A 276 -21.49 23.32 -17.89
C PHE A 276 -21.32 21.82 -18.21
N LEU A 277 -22.32 20.98 -17.88
CA LEU A 277 -22.28 19.53 -18.12
C LEU A 277 -22.13 19.22 -19.62
N SER A 278 -22.75 20.00 -20.50
CA SER A 278 -22.72 19.75 -21.95
C SER A 278 -21.35 19.97 -22.59
N GLU A 279 -20.50 20.82 -22.02
CA GLU A 279 -19.17 21.15 -22.55
C GLU A 279 -18.09 20.33 -21.86
N GLU A 280 -18.11 20.32 -20.54
CA GLU A 280 -17.02 19.79 -19.71
C GLU A 280 -17.00 18.27 -19.69
N TYR A 281 -18.15 17.62 -19.83
CA TYR A 281 -18.22 16.16 -19.91
C TYR A 281 -17.55 15.62 -21.19
N LEU A 282 -17.79 16.27 -22.33
CA LEU A 282 -17.22 15.86 -23.61
C LEU A 282 -15.71 16.17 -23.68
N ILE A 283 -15.29 17.32 -23.15
CA ILE A 283 -13.87 17.66 -23.01
C ILE A 283 -13.17 16.62 -22.12
N TRP A 284 -13.73 16.32 -20.95
CA TRP A 284 -13.18 15.30 -20.07
C TRP A 284 -13.03 13.95 -20.75
N TYR A 285 -14.03 13.50 -21.51
CA TYR A 285 -13.93 12.27 -22.26
C TYR A 285 -12.79 12.29 -23.29
N SER A 286 -12.69 13.38 -24.07
CA SER A 286 -11.67 13.53 -25.11
C SER A 286 -10.23 13.58 -24.58
N LEU A 287 -10.05 13.94 -23.31
CA LEU A 287 -8.76 14.01 -22.63
C LEU A 287 -8.34 12.68 -21.99
N ARG A 288 -9.15 11.62 -22.10
CA ARG A 288 -8.73 10.29 -21.62
C ARG A 288 -7.60 9.75 -22.52
N PRO A 289 -6.52 9.18 -21.93
CA PRO A 289 -5.43 8.59 -22.70
C PRO A 289 -5.94 7.57 -23.73
N GLU A 290 -5.47 7.66 -24.97
CA GLU A 290 -5.76 6.66 -26.00
C GLU A 290 -5.25 5.29 -25.53
N GLY A 291 -6.14 4.28 -25.48
CA GLY A 291 -5.85 2.94 -24.95
C GLY A 291 -6.83 2.44 -23.87
N SER A 292 -7.74 3.27 -23.36
CA SER A 292 -8.77 2.84 -22.39
C SER A 292 -9.96 2.07 -22.99
N ALA A 293 -9.98 1.85 -24.30
CA ALA A 293 -10.86 0.87 -24.95
C ALA A 293 -10.19 -0.51 -24.85
N VAL A 294 -10.24 -1.10 -23.64
CA VAL A 294 -9.72 -2.45 -23.40
C VAL A 294 -10.61 -3.46 -24.11
N GLU A 295 -10.01 -4.37 -24.88
CA GLU A 295 -10.68 -5.50 -25.52
C GLU A 295 -11.48 -6.34 -24.51
N PRO A 296 -12.60 -6.95 -24.93
CA PRO A 296 -13.49 -7.66 -24.02
C PRO A 296 -12.80 -8.92 -23.46
N VAL A 297 -12.44 -8.89 -22.18
CA VAL A 297 -12.13 -10.10 -21.42
C VAL A 297 -13.45 -10.85 -21.18
N SER A 298 -13.60 -12.02 -21.78
CA SER A 298 -14.75 -12.90 -21.60
C SER A 298 -14.85 -13.34 -20.13
N SER A 299 -15.78 -12.78 -19.36
CA SER A 299 -16.08 -13.25 -18.00
C SER A 299 -17.38 -14.06 -18.01
N LYS A 300 -17.24 -15.38 -18.15
CA LYS A 300 -18.34 -16.37 -18.06
C LYS A 300 -18.91 -16.57 -16.64
N ASN A 301 -18.45 -15.82 -15.64
CA ASN A 301 -18.80 -16.09 -14.24
C ASN A 301 -19.48 -14.87 -13.59
N GLY A 302 -20.82 -14.92 -13.51
CA GLY A 302 -21.69 -13.89 -12.94
C GLY A 302 -21.48 -13.63 -11.45
N LYS A 303 -20.47 -12.82 -11.12
CA LYS A 303 -20.29 -12.17 -9.81
C LYS A 303 -19.97 -10.69 -10.01
N GLY A 304 -20.94 -9.91 -10.46
CA GLY A 304 -20.81 -8.46 -10.64
C GLY A 304 -21.83 -7.73 -9.77
N ALA A 305 -21.37 -7.01 -8.74
CA ALA A 305 -22.10 -5.91 -8.06
C ALA A 305 -21.34 -5.35 -6.82
N THR A 306 -20.26 -5.96 -6.33
CA THR A 306 -19.62 -5.54 -5.05
C THR A 306 -18.24 -4.86 -5.19
N ASP A 307 -17.77 -4.62 -6.41
CA ASP A 307 -16.35 -4.36 -6.70
C ASP A 307 -15.99 -2.87 -6.93
N GLY A 308 -16.59 -1.97 -6.14
CA GLY A 308 -16.34 -0.50 -6.16
C GLY A 308 -15.80 0.05 -4.84
N VAL A 309 -15.45 1.34 -4.80
CA VAL A 309 -14.94 2.03 -3.59
C VAL A 309 -15.77 3.28 -3.28
N SER A 310 -16.16 3.43 -2.02
CA SER A 310 -16.84 4.62 -1.49
C SER A 310 -15.85 5.47 -0.69
N ILE A 311 -15.48 6.63 -1.20
CA ILE A 311 -14.57 7.57 -0.54
C ILE A 311 -15.37 8.57 0.29
N ILE A 312 -15.14 8.64 1.59
CA ILE A 312 -15.75 9.64 2.46
C ILE A 312 -14.76 10.78 2.65
N VAL A 313 -15.13 11.98 2.20
CA VAL A 313 -14.33 13.21 2.35
C VAL A 313 -15.10 14.16 3.24
N ARG A 314 -14.59 14.45 4.43
CA ARG A 314 -15.21 15.45 5.30
C ARG A 314 -15.00 16.84 4.71
N ALA A 315 -16.06 17.62 4.56
CA ALA A 315 -15.99 19.03 4.21
C ALA A 315 -16.34 19.84 5.46
N GLY A 316 -15.32 20.31 6.18
CA GLY A 316 -15.46 21.25 7.29
C GLY A 316 -15.95 22.63 6.84
N GLU A 317 -15.70 23.66 7.66
CA GLU A 317 -16.09 25.04 7.33
C GLU A 317 -15.28 25.62 6.16
N ASP A 318 -14.07 25.10 5.90
CA ASP A 318 -13.26 25.46 4.73
C ASP A 318 -13.31 24.37 3.64
N ILE A 319 -13.98 24.68 2.53
CA ILE A 319 -14.15 23.77 1.39
C ILE A 319 -12.97 23.80 0.38
N ARG A 320 -12.03 24.74 0.51
CA ARG A 320 -10.92 24.92 -0.46
C ARG A 320 -10.02 23.68 -0.60
N PRO A 321 -9.68 22.95 0.47
CA PRO A 321 -8.91 21.71 0.38
C PRO A 321 -9.61 20.62 -0.47
N VAL A 322 -10.92 20.48 -0.32
CA VAL A 322 -11.76 19.54 -1.09
C VAL A 322 -11.69 19.85 -2.59
N LYS A 323 -11.66 21.13 -2.98
CA LYS A 323 -11.47 21.53 -4.39
C LYS A 323 -10.16 21.02 -4.97
N LYS A 324 -9.06 21.06 -4.21
CA LYS A 324 -7.75 20.54 -4.64
C LYS A 324 -7.77 19.02 -4.76
N PHE A 325 -8.41 18.32 -3.82
CA PHE A 325 -8.60 16.87 -3.87
C PHE A 325 -9.37 16.44 -5.12
N LEU A 326 -10.53 17.04 -5.39
CA LEU A 326 -11.31 16.70 -6.58
C LEU A 326 -10.54 17.02 -7.87
N GLY A 327 -9.69 18.06 -7.84
CA GLY A 327 -8.74 18.40 -8.90
C GLY A 327 -7.74 17.31 -9.23
N SER A 328 -7.23 16.58 -8.23
CA SER A 328 -6.35 15.43 -8.48
C SER A 328 -7.13 14.21 -8.95
N PHE A 329 -8.34 13.98 -8.43
CA PHE A 329 -9.19 12.84 -8.82
C PHE A 329 -9.57 12.87 -10.31
N VAL A 330 -9.85 14.06 -10.84
CA VAL A 330 -10.24 14.25 -12.24
C VAL A 330 -9.20 13.81 -13.27
N ARG A 331 -7.92 13.74 -12.87
CA ARG A 331 -6.83 13.30 -13.74
C ARG A 331 -6.68 11.78 -13.75
N TYR A 332 -7.44 11.06 -12.93
CA TYR A 332 -7.38 9.61 -12.80
C TYR A 332 -8.40 8.89 -13.70
N ASN A 333 -7.97 7.80 -14.31
CA ASN A 333 -8.77 6.88 -15.12
C ASN A 333 -8.80 5.51 -14.41
N THR A 334 -9.91 5.16 -13.77
CA THR A 334 -10.06 3.87 -13.07
C THR A 334 -10.94 2.90 -13.84
N HIS A 335 -10.60 1.62 -13.76
CA HIS A 335 -11.40 0.52 -14.30
C HIS A 335 -12.53 0.08 -13.37
N LYS A 336 -12.62 0.56 -12.12
CA LYS A 336 -13.67 0.14 -11.19
C LYS A 336 -14.43 1.34 -10.60
N PRO A 337 -15.73 1.21 -10.29
CA PRO A 337 -16.56 2.36 -9.95
C PRO A 337 -16.20 2.95 -8.58
N VAL A 338 -16.10 4.28 -8.53
CA VAL A 338 -15.85 5.06 -7.30
C VAL A 338 -17.00 6.01 -7.02
N GLU A 339 -17.42 6.13 -5.77
CA GLU A 339 -18.25 7.24 -5.28
C GLU A 339 -17.50 8.07 -4.24
N ILE A 340 -17.82 9.35 -4.15
CA ILE A 340 -17.37 10.23 -3.09
C ILE A 340 -18.59 10.62 -2.25
N LEU A 341 -18.60 10.29 -0.97
CA LEU A 341 -19.56 10.77 0.01
C LEU A 341 -18.96 11.99 0.72
N MET A 342 -19.68 13.10 0.67
CA MET A 342 -19.22 14.36 1.22
C MET A 342 -20.22 14.87 2.24
N PRO A 343 -20.03 14.56 3.53
CA PRO A 343 -20.69 15.29 4.60
C PRO A 343 -20.19 16.74 4.60
N ALA A 344 -21.08 17.67 4.27
CA ALA A 344 -20.77 19.10 4.16
C ALA A 344 -21.55 19.91 5.20
N ALA A 345 -20.82 20.73 5.99
CA ALA A 345 -21.42 21.60 6.99
C ALA A 345 -22.31 22.67 6.33
N GLN A 346 -21.93 23.09 5.12
CA GLN A 346 -22.65 24.06 4.30
C GLN A 346 -22.91 23.48 2.89
N PRO A 347 -24.05 22.77 2.68
CA PRO A 347 -24.33 22.05 1.44
C PRO A 347 -24.34 22.93 0.18
N GLN A 348 -24.80 24.17 0.28
CA GLN A 348 -24.86 25.10 -0.86
C GLN A 348 -23.47 25.55 -1.32
N GLU A 349 -22.56 25.81 -0.38
CA GLU A 349 -21.18 26.17 -0.70
C GLU A 349 -20.41 24.97 -1.25
N ALA A 350 -20.58 23.79 -0.64
CA ALA A 350 -20.04 22.54 -1.16
C ALA A 350 -20.51 22.26 -2.59
N LEU A 351 -21.81 22.45 -2.87
CA LEU A 351 -22.38 22.30 -4.21
C LEU A 351 -21.68 23.20 -5.24
N SER A 352 -21.36 24.44 -4.89
CA SER A 352 -20.65 25.39 -5.76
C SER A 352 -19.24 24.92 -6.12
N VAL A 353 -18.55 24.26 -5.19
CA VAL A 353 -17.18 23.76 -5.35
C VAL A 353 -17.13 22.44 -6.09
N ILE A 354 -18.07 21.52 -5.84
CA ILE A 354 -18.09 20.22 -6.52
C ILE A 354 -18.64 20.30 -7.93
N LYS A 355 -19.42 21.35 -8.25
CA LYS A 355 -20.06 21.55 -9.57
C LYS A 355 -19.15 21.24 -10.75
N PRO A 356 -17.85 21.65 -10.76
CA PRO A 356 -16.96 21.38 -11.87
C PRO A 356 -16.55 19.90 -12.03
N PHE A 357 -16.69 19.12 -10.97
CA PHE A 357 -16.20 17.76 -10.84
C PHE A 357 -17.29 16.70 -11.06
N ILE A 358 -18.57 17.08 -10.92
CA ILE A 358 -19.73 16.19 -11.10
C ILE A 358 -19.72 15.39 -12.43
N PRO A 359 -19.36 15.97 -13.59
CA PRO A 359 -19.32 15.17 -14.83
C PRO A 359 -18.19 14.13 -14.86
N ARG A 360 -17.24 14.20 -13.93
CA ARG A 360 -16.00 13.43 -13.94
C ARG A 360 -15.92 12.43 -12.78
N VAL A 361 -16.61 12.70 -11.67
CA VAL A 361 -16.62 11.87 -10.45
C VAL A 361 -18.01 11.90 -9.84
N PHE A 362 -18.48 10.75 -9.34
CA PHE A 362 -19.77 10.71 -8.65
C PHE A 362 -19.61 11.17 -7.20
N ILE A 363 -20.29 12.25 -6.84
CA ILE A 363 -20.21 12.89 -5.53
C ILE A 363 -21.62 12.95 -4.93
N ARG A 364 -21.78 12.50 -3.68
CA ARG A 364 -23.03 12.56 -2.90
C ARG A 364 -22.85 13.49 -1.71
N LEU A 365 -23.66 14.55 -1.66
CA LEU A 365 -23.65 15.49 -0.53
C LEU A 365 -24.55 14.98 0.60
N LEU A 366 -23.94 14.50 1.68
CA LEU A 366 -24.70 13.98 2.81
C LEU A 366 -25.35 15.14 3.61
N PRO A 367 -26.57 14.94 4.15
CA PRO A 367 -27.28 15.96 4.93
C PRO A 367 -26.51 16.45 6.16
N PRO A 368 -26.64 17.73 6.57
CA PRO A 368 -25.93 18.30 7.74
C PRO A 368 -26.19 17.56 9.05
N GLU A 369 -27.34 16.90 9.20
CA GLU A 369 -27.72 16.15 10.40
C GLU A 369 -26.80 14.94 10.64
N ILE A 370 -26.15 14.45 9.58
CA ILE A 370 -25.14 13.40 9.62
C ILE A 370 -23.78 13.93 10.14
N MET A 371 -23.60 15.26 10.21
CA MET A 371 -22.37 15.92 10.68
C MET A 371 -22.37 16.33 12.16
N SER A 372 -23.47 16.14 12.90
CA SER A 372 -23.46 16.43 14.34
C SER A 372 -22.32 15.64 15.00
N ALA A 373 -21.57 16.28 15.91
CA ALA A 373 -20.41 15.67 16.57
C ALA A 373 -20.71 14.34 17.30
N GLN A 374 -21.99 13.99 17.43
CA GLN A 374 -22.52 12.79 18.07
C GLN A 374 -23.02 11.71 17.08
N ALA A 375 -23.09 11.98 15.77
CA ALA A 375 -23.54 10.96 14.80
C ALA A 375 -22.45 9.88 14.64
N PRO A 376 -22.77 8.57 14.73
CA PRO A 376 -21.74 7.55 14.65
C PRO A 376 -21.25 7.32 13.21
N MET A 377 -19.95 7.04 13.03
CA MET A 377 -19.31 6.74 11.74
C MET A 377 -19.98 5.59 10.97
N SER A 378 -20.56 4.66 11.70
CA SER A 378 -21.39 3.56 11.18
C SER A 378 -22.58 4.07 10.35
N LYS A 379 -23.16 5.22 10.71
CA LYS A 379 -24.30 5.84 10.00
C LYS A 379 -23.88 6.37 8.63
N ILE A 380 -22.70 6.99 8.54
CA ILE A 380 -22.11 7.45 7.27
C ILE A 380 -21.74 6.23 6.42
N ALA A 381 -21.04 5.25 7.01
CA ALA A 381 -20.64 4.02 6.33
C ALA A 381 -21.83 3.21 5.79
N LYS A 382 -22.97 3.19 6.50
CA LYS A 382 -24.22 2.56 6.02
C LYS A 382 -24.74 3.20 4.73
N THR A 383 -24.53 4.50 4.53
CA THR A 383 -24.93 5.21 3.31
C THR A 383 -24.04 4.92 2.10
N ALA A 384 -22.84 4.36 2.30
CA ALA A 384 -21.93 3.98 1.23
C ALA A 384 -22.53 2.92 0.31
N ARG A 385 -22.46 3.13 -0.99
CA ARG A 385 -22.96 2.23 -2.03
C ARG A 385 -22.10 0.97 -2.17
N TYR A 386 -20.78 1.09 -2.02
CA TYR A 386 -19.87 -0.03 -2.27
C TYR A 386 -19.39 -0.70 -0.98
N GLY A 387 -18.94 -1.95 -1.12
CA GLY A 387 -18.48 -2.78 0.01
C GLY A 387 -17.14 -2.35 0.59
N LYS A 388 -16.40 -1.45 -0.08
CA LYS A 388 -15.11 -0.90 0.39
C LYS A 388 -15.27 0.60 0.63
N ILE A 389 -14.81 1.08 1.79
CA ILE A 389 -14.96 2.48 2.22
C ILE A 389 -13.60 3.09 2.52
N LEU A 390 -13.26 4.23 1.92
CA LEU A 390 -12.02 5.00 2.16
C LEU A 390 -12.36 6.34 2.84
N PHE A 391 -11.95 6.54 4.07
CA PHE A 391 -12.05 7.83 4.76
C PHE A 391 -10.85 8.70 4.47
N LEU A 392 -11.10 9.95 4.09
CA LEU A 392 -10.12 10.99 3.83
C LEU A 392 -10.41 12.21 4.71
N ASP A 393 -9.36 12.76 5.30
CA ASP A 393 -9.40 14.07 5.94
C ASP A 393 -9.61 15.19 4.91
N GLU A 394 -10.19 16.32 5.34
CA GLU A 394 -10.45 17.49 4.51
C GLU A 394 -9.19 18.03 3.82
N SER A 395 -8.01 17.87 4.44
CA SER A 395 -6.71 18.34 3.94
C SER A 395 -6.00 17.41 2.93
N ALA A 396 -6.59 16.24 2.63
CA ALA A 396 -5.97 15.23 1.77
C ALA A 396 -5.87 15.69 0.30
N VAL A 397 -4.65 15.83 -0.22
CA VAL A 397 -4.38 16.14 -1.63
C VAL A 397 -3.40 15.09 -2.15
N PHE A 398 -3.74 14.45 -3.27
CA PHE A 398 -2.92 13.41 -3.89
C PHE A 398 -2.18 13.97 -5.12
N GLU A 399 -0.93 13.56 -5.33
CA GLU A 399 -0.25 13.72 -6.62
C GLU A 399 -0.96 12.86 -7.70
N SER A 400 -0.79 13.21 -8.98
CA SER A 400 -1.64 12.69 -10.06
C SER A 400 -1.56 11.18 -10.30
N ASP A 401 -0.50 10.50 -9.87
CA ASP A 401 -0.30 9.06 -10.03
C ASP A 401 -0.63 8.26 -8.74
N VAL A 402 -0.54 8.91 -7.58
CA VAL A 402 -0.69 8.33 -6.23
C VAL A 402 -2.09 7.73 -5.99
N LEU A 403 -3.13 8.53 -6.21
CA LEU A 403 -4.52 8.09 -6.04
C LEU A 403 -4.92 6.95 -7.00
N PRO A 404 -4.48 6.95 -8.29
CA PRO A 404 -4.69 5.85 -9.20
C PRO A 404 -4.27 4.48 -8.70
N LYS A 405 -3.02 4.43 -8.32
CA LYS A 405 -2.33 3.23 -7.88
C LYS A 405 -2.85 2.80 -6.52
N LEU A 406 -3.19 3.76 -5.64
CA LEU A 406 -3.93 3.48 -4.41
C LEU A 406 -5.23 2.74 -4.75
N LEU A 407 -6.10 3.31 -5.58
CA LEU A 407 -7.40 2.70 -5.93
C LEU A 407 -7.26 1.32 -6.57
N GLU A 408 -6.25 1.07 -7.42
CA GLU A 408 -5.95 -0.29 -7.92
C GLU A 408 -5.58 -1.28 -6.81
N CYS A 409 -4.76 -0.87 -5.84
CA CYS A 409 -4.51 -1.65 -4.63
C CYS A 409 -5.79 -1.87 -3.79
N LEU A 410 -6.65 -0.84 -3.69
CA LEU A 410 -7.91 -0.92 -2.94
C LEU A 410 -8.88 -1.92 -3.58
N PHE A 411 -8.86 -2.06 -4.92
CA PHE A 411 -9.73 -2.99 -5.63
C PHE A 411 -9.30 -4.45 -5.51
N SER A 412 -8.01 -4.74 -5.30
CA SER A 412 -7.48 -6.10 -5.14
C SER A 412 -7.47 -6.62 -3.70
N ALA A 413 -7.50 -5.73 -2.70
CA ALA A 413 -7.38 -6.11 -1.29
C ALA A 413 -8.71 -6.47 -0.59
N GLN A 414 -8.65 -7.37 0.41
CA GLN A 414 -9.78 -7.73 1.27
C GLN A 414 -9.91 -6.87 2.55
N VAL A 415 -8.89 -6.12 2.99
CA VAL A 415 -8.94 -5.32 4.24
C VAL A 415 -8.07 -4.05 4.24
N GLY A 416 -8.12 -3.28 5.34
CA GLY A 416 -8.00 -1.81 5.43
C GLY A 416 -6.62 -1.15 5.52
N PHE A 417 -6.47 0.03 4.87
CA PHE A 417 -5.22 0.75 4.55
C PHE A 417 -5.06 2.06 5.35
N ILE A 418 -3.82 2.50 5.59
CA ILE A 418 -3.44 3.80 6.20
C ILE A 418 -2.31 4.44 5.37
N GLY A 419 -2.27 5.76 5.20
CA GLY A 419 -1.07 6.47 4.74
C GLY A 419 -1.06 7.95 5.07
N SER A 420 0.07 8.62 4.82
CA SER A 420 0.37 10.01 5.20
C SER A 420 0.88 10.85 4.02
N LYS A 421 0.71 12.18 4.12
CA LYS A 421 1.15 13.19 3.13
C LYS A 421 2.57 13.72 3.42
N SER A 422 3.35 14.06 2.38
CA SER A 422 4.53 14.93 2.47
C SER A 422 4.16 16.36 2.07
N ASP A 423 4.62 17.37 2.84
CA ASP A 423 4.31 18.77 2.56
C ASP A 423 5.03 19.28 1.31
N GLY A 424 4.26 19.65 0.29
CA GLY A 424 4.74 20.31 -0.91
C GLY A 424 4.96 21.81 -0.67
N ALA A 425 6.21 22.23 -0.51
CA ALA A 425 6.64 23.61 -0.69
C ALA A 425 7.96 23.66 -1.49
N ASN A 426 7.93 24.47 -2.54
CA ASN A 426 9.01 24.89 -3.47
C ASN A 426 9.37 23.96 -4.65
N SER A 427 8.86 24.39 -5.81
CA SER A 427 9.52 24.31 -7.11
C SER A 427 10.95 24.88 -7.05
N ASP A 428 11.82 24.30 -7.87
CA ASP A 428 13.20 24.74 -8.16
C ASP A 428 14.27 24.46 -7.09
N GLN A 429 14.57 23.17 -6.87
CA GLN A 429 15.93 22.64 -6.67
C GLN A 429 15.86 21.13 -6.45
N HIS A 430 16.53 20.34 -7.29
CA HIS A 430 16.83 18.93 -6.99
C HIS A 430 17.75 18.86 -5.76
N LYS A 431 17.16 18.74 -4.56
CA LYS A 431 17.85 18.38 -3.31
C LYS A 431 17.21 17.10 -2.77
N ILE A 432 18.03 16.06 -2.68
CA ILE A 432 17.75 14.84 -1.92
C ILE A 432 17.60 15.26 -0.45
N LEU A 433 16.39 15.20 0.10
CA LEU A 433 16.14 15.49 1.51
C LEU A 433 16.54 14.27 2.36
N SER A 434 17.47 14.47 3.29
CA SER A 434 17.86 13.50 4.32
C SER A 434 16.77 13.35 5.39
N PRO A 435 16.74 12.23 6.14
CA PRO A 435 15.73 11.93 7.18
C PRO A 435 15.71 12.87 8.39
N SER A 436 16.57 13.90 8.44
CA SER A 436 16.68 14.85 9.55
C SER A 436 15.70 16.03 9.48
N SER A 437 14.82 16.08 8.48
CA SER A 437 13.95 17.25 8.24
C SER A 437 12.65 17.15 9.05
N HIS A 438 12.64 17.83 10.20
CA HIS A 438 11.50 17.99 11.10
C HIS A 438 10.37 18.78 10.42
N GLY A 439 9.20 18.18 10.18
CA GLY A 439 8.02 18.91 9.69
C GLY A 439 6.78 18.05 9.43
N LEU A 440 5.81 18.12 10.35
CA LEU A 440 4.34 18.03 10.16
C LEU A 440 3.75 16.86 9.33
N LEU A 441 3.27 15.81 10.03
CA LEU A 441 2.35 14.80 9.47
C LEU A 441 0.90 15.23 9.72
N ASN A 442 0.25 15.86 8.73
CA ASN A 442 -1.06 16.53 8.92
C ASN A 442 -2.29 15.89 8.25
N SER A 443 -2.24 14.68 7.68
CA SER A 443 -3.46 14.03 7.15
C SER A 443 -3.33 12.50 7.12
N LEU A 444 -4.27 11.78 7.78
CA LEU A 444 -4.41 10.31 7.68
C LEU A 444 -5.61 9.94 6.81
N PHE A 445 -5.48 8.84 6.05
CA PHE A 445 -6.61 8.16 5.39
C PHE A 445 -6.81 6.73 5.93
N PHE A 446 -8.05 6.21 5.91
CA PHE A 446 -8.42 4.90 6.47
C PHE A 446 -9.38 4.12 5.56
N LEU A 447 -9.03 2.91 5.09
CA LEU A 447 -9.96 2.05 4.33
C LEU A 447 -10.51 0.90 5.21
N CYS A 448 -11.76 0.48 5.02
CA CYS A 448 -12.26 -0.80 5.57
C CYS A 448 -13.37 -1.43 4.69
N ASN A 449 -13.67 -2.70 4.93
CA ASN A 449 -14.88 -3.33 4.38
C ASN A 449 -16.11 -2.78 5.13
N LYS A 450 -17.14 -2.36 4.39
CA LYS A 450 -18.40 -1.82 4.93
C LYS A 450 -19.01 -2.72 6.02
N ALA A 451 -18.91 -4.05 5.88
CA ALA A 451 -19.43 -5.00 6.85
C ALA A 451 -18.76 -4.89 8.24
N LEU A 452 -17.51 -4.41 8.30
CA LEU A 452 -16.76 -4.21 9.54
C LEU A 452 -17.22 -2.93 10.28
N MET A 453 -17.79 -1.95 9.58
CA MET A 453 -18.28 -0.69 10.16
C MET A 453 -19.69 -0.79 10.77
N VAL A 454 -20.38 -1.92 10.60
CA VAL A 454 -21.78 -2.14 10.99
C VAL A 454 -21.89 -3.16 12.15
N VAL A 455 -20.78 -3.44 12.82
CA VAL A 455 -20.72 -4.32 13.99
C VAL A 455 -21.09 -3.51 15.24
N PRO A 456 -21.91 -4.03 16.19
CA PRO A 456 -22.45 -3.25 17.31
C PRO A 456 -21.41 -2.50 18.17
N SER A 457 -20.18 -3.00 18.23
CA SER A 457 -19.07 -2.36 18.95
C SER A 457 -18.53 -1.10 18.27
N VAL A 458 -18.69 -0.97 16.94
CA VAL A 458 -18.30 0.19 16.11
C VAL A 458 -19.47 1.16 15.93
N GLU A 459 -20.71 0.68 16.10
CA GLU A 459 -21.92 1.48 15.90
C GLU A 459 -22.08 2.66 16.86
N ASN A 460 -21.41 2.61 18.03
CA ASN A 460 -21.49 3.63 19.08
C ASN A 460 -20.31 4.62 19.08
N LEU A 461 -19.38 4.53 18.12
CA LEU A 461 -18.22 5.43 18.05
C LEU A 461 -18.62 6.78 17.43
N PRO A 462 -18.41 7.92 18.13
CA PRO A 462 -18.81 9.24 17.64
C PRO A 462 -18.00 9.68 16.40
N ALA A 463 -18.61 10.51 15.52
CA ALA A 463 -17.99 11.00 14.28
C ALA A 463 -16.71 11.82 14.47
N ASN A 464 -16.42 12.28 15.70
CA ASN A 464 -15.26 13.09 16.03
C ASN A 464 -14.07 12.29 16.58
N ILE A 465 -14.14 10.95 16.62
CA ILE A 465 -13.00 10.11 16.99
C ILE A 465 -11.84 10.33 16.01
N ALA A 466 -10.63 10.49 16.53
CA ALA A 466 -9.44 10.55 15.71
C ALA A 466 -9.29 9.21 14.98
N VAL A 467 -8.83 9.22 13.72
CA VAL A 467 -8.60 7.98 12.92
C VAL A 467 -7.81 6.92 13.72
N TYR A 468 -6.98 7.37 14.66
CA TYR A 468 -6.25 6.57 15.65
C TYR A 468 -7.13 5.76 16.63
N ASP A 469 -8.20 6.29 17.22
CA ASP A 469 -9.02 5.52 18.18
C ASP A 469 -9.90 4.48 17.47
N LEU A 470 -10.26 4.76 16.21
CA LEU A 470 -10.95 3.84 15.31
C LEU A 470 -10.04 2.64 14.96
N LEU A 471 -8.73 2.90 14.79
CA LEU A 471 -7.69 1.91 14.55
C LEU A 471 -7.46 0.99 15.74
N GLU A 472 -7.35 1.52 16.97
CA GLU A 472 -7.21 0.70 18.18
C GLU A 472 -8.41 -0.26 18.36
N HIS A 473 -9.61 0.21 18.05
CA HIS A 473 -10.83 -0.59 18.15
C HIS A 473 -10.87 -1.72 17.12
N PHE A 474 -10.59 -1.45 15.83
CA PHE A 474 -10.55 -2.50 14.80
C PHE A 474 -9.47 -3.56 15.05
N ILE A 475 -8.34 -3.15 15.63
CA ILE A 475 -7.27 -4.06 16.07
C ILE A 475 -7.73 -4.96 17.23
N SER A 476 -8.58 -4.46 18.12
CA SER A 476 -9.09 -5.22 19.28
C SER A 476 -10.11 -6.32 18.93
N VAL A 477 -10.84 -6.20 17.80
CA VAL A 477 -11.97 -7.09 17.44
C VAL A 477 -11.56 -8.27 16.52
N LYS A 478 -10.26 -8.53 16.32
CA LYS A 478 -9.72 -9.70 15.56
C LYS A 478 -10.38 -9.94 14.19
N LYS A 479 -9.98 -9.17 13.17
CA LYS A 479 -10.04 -9.60 11.76
C LYS A 479 -9.04 -8.79 10.93
N ASP A 480 -8.03 -9.49 10.40
CA ASP A 480 -7.03 -9.12 9.38
C ASP A 480 -6.97 -7.63 9.00
N ILE A 481 -5.94 -6.87 9.40
CA ILE A 481 -5.74 -5.47 8.98
C ILE A 481 -4.39 -5.38 8.23
N THR A 482 -4.34 -4.68 7.09
CA THR A 482 -3.17 -4.57 6.21
C THR A 482 -2.80 -3.11 5.92
N THR A 483 -1.70 -2.60 6.48
CA THR A 483 -1.21 -1.24 6.24
C THR A 483 -0.17 -1.18 5.11
N PRO A 484 -0.27 -0.28 4.11
CA PRO A 484 0.88 0.08 3.29
C PRO A 484 1.75 1.11 4.03
N VAL A 485 3.07 1.00 3.94
CA VAL A 485 4.00 2.07 4.34
C VAL A 485 4.61 2.65 3.06
N GLY A 486 4.15 3.86 2.69
CA GLY A 486 4.85 4.85 1.85
C GLY A 486 5.20 4.54 0.38
N ASN A 487 4.78 5.44 -0.53
CA ASN A 487 5.19 5.60 -1.94
C ASN A 487 4.84 4.46 -2.92
N ILE A 488 3.56 4.13 -2.96
CA ILE A 488 2.72 3.86 -4.14
C ILE A 488 3.44 3.46 -5.46
N VAL A 489 3.96 2.24 -5.50
CA VAL A 489 3.62 1.13 -6.41
C VAL A 489 4.71 0.10 -6.28
N ASP A 490 4.36 -1.06 -5.70
CA ASP A 490 4.67 -2.38 -6.26
C ASP A 490 4.15 -3.48 -5.31
N ASP A 491 3.15 -4.21 -5.80
CA ASP A 491 2.64 -5.50 -5.32
C ASP A 491 1.84 -5.59 -4.02
N CYS A 492 0.51 -5.64 -4.16
CA CYS A 492 -0.42 -6.12 -3.13
C CYS A 492 -0.20 -7.61 -2.84
N ARG A 493 0.17 -7.96 -1.59
CA ARG A 493 0.22 -9.34 -1.11
C ARG A 493 -0.56 -9.50 0.19
N SER A 494 -1.30 -10.60 0.28
CA SER A 494 -1.98 -11.04 1.51
C SER A 494 -0.97 -11.69 2.46
N LEU A 495 -0.71 -11.08 3.61
CA LEU A 495 0.10 -11.64 4.68
C LEU A 495 -0.77 -11.90 5.92
N THR A 496 -0.92 -13.17 6.30
CA THR A 496 -1.40 -13.56 7.62
C THR A 496 -0.24 -13.40 8.62
N ILE A 497 -0.27 -12.37 9.46
CA ILE A 497 0.80 -12.08 10.43
C ILE A 497 0.23 -12.24 11.84
N ASN A 498 0.57 -13.35 12.51
CA ASN A 498 0.22 -13.53 13.93
C ASN A 498 1.37 -13.26 14.92
N ASP A 499 2.61 -12.95 14.50
CA ASP A 499 3.71 -12.74 15.48
C ASP A 499 4.71 -11.59 15.17
N ASN A 500 4.54 -10.79 14.11
CA ASN A 500 5.46 -9.66 13.77
C ASN A 500 4.86 -8.25 13.95
N LEU A 501 3.72 -8.13 14.63
CA LEU A 501 3.05 -6.84 14.91
C LEU A 501 3.91 -5.91 15.77
N GLU A 502 4.79 -6.42 16.63
CA GLU A 502 5.60 -5.60 17.52
C GLU A 502 6.75 -4.91 16.79
N TYR A 503 7.47 -5.63 15.93
CA TYR A 503 8.51 -5.09 15.03
C TYR A 503 7.95 -3.99 14.12
N ILE A 504 6.75 -4.22 13.55
CA ILE A 504 6.08 -3.26 12.66
C ILE A 504 5.54 -2.06 13.46
N LYS A 505 5.09 -2.24 14.71
CA LYS A 505 4.74 -1.14 15.65
C LYS A 505 5.98 -0.33 16.08
N LEU A 506 7.10 -1.00 16.29
CA LEU A 506 8.39 -0.41 16.69
C LEU A 506 8.92 0.57 15.64
N ILE A 507 8.93 0.15 14.36
CA ILE A 507 9.33 1.01 13.23
C ILE A 507 8.48 2.28 13.12
N ASN A 508 7.18 2.17 13.43
CA ASN A 508 6.23 3.27 13.31
C ASN A 508 6.22 4.24 14.52
N ASN A 509 6.58 3.78 15.73
CA ASN A 509 6.63 4.63 16.94
C ASN A 509 7.99 5.32 17.17
N ALA A 510 9.06 4.83 16.52
CA ALA A 510 10.45 5.19 16.80
C ALA A 510 10.87 6.62 16.51
N ILE A 511 10.06 7.39 15.79
CA ILE A 511 10.49 8.64 15.16
C ILE A 511 10.48 9.83 16.16
N LYS A 512 10.24 9.59 17.46
CA LYS A 512 10.12 10.66 18.47
C LYS A 512 11.16 10.70 19.60
N THR A 513 11.89 9.62 19.92
CA THR A 513 12.67 9.58 21.18
C THR A 513 14.06 8.96 21.12
N GLY A 514 14.48 8.32 20.00
CA GLY A 514 15.76 7.59 19.91
C GLY A 514 15.83 6.29 20.74
N ARG A 515 14.79 6.03 21.55
CA ARG A 515 14.65 4.84 22.39
C ARG A 515 13.56 3.92 21.81
N PRO A 516 13.78 2.59 21.77
CA PRO A 516 12.78 1.69 21.22
C PRO A 516 11.52 1.64 22.11
N PRO A 517 10.30 1.72 21.53
CA PRO A 517 9.00 1.68 22.22
C PRO A 517 8.64 0.28 22.75
N VAL A 518 9.53 -0.36 23.49
CA VAL A 518 9.30 -1.64 24.17
C VAL A 518 8.91 -1.41 25.63
N LYS A 519 8.09 -2.30 26.20
CA LYS A 519 7.69 -2.23 27.63
C LYS A 519 8.75 -2.85 28.54
N GLU A 520 9.54 -3.76 27.99
CA GLU A 520 10.64 -4.43 28.65
C GLU A 520 11.78 -3.47 28.94
N LYS A 521 12.50 -3.74 30.04
CA LYS A 521 13.65 -2.93 30.42
C LYS A 521 14.79 -3.08 29.42
N ILE A 522 15.46 -1.98 29.14
CA ILE A 522 16.68 -1.93 28.30
C ILE A 522 17.85 -1.58 29.21
N ILE A 523 18.72 -2.56 29.43
CA ILE A 523 19.82 -2.48 30.39
C ILE A 523 21.15 -2.69 29.65
N ALA A 524 22.17 -1.93 30.04
CA ALA A 524 23.52 -2.08 29.53
C ALA A 524 24.51 -2.44 30.62
N GLY A 525 25.52 -3.26 30.27
CA GLY A 525 26.71 -3.51 31.05
C GLY A 525 27.96 -3.07 30.29
N MET A 526 28.89 -2.44 31.00
CA MET A 526 30.15 -1.94 30.49
C MET A 526 31.27 -2.24 31.48
N ALA A 527 32.48 -2.52 30.99
CA ALA A 527 33.68 -2.59 31.82
C ALA A 527 34.64 -1.50 31.37
N THR A 528 35.25 -0.80 32.32
CA THR A 528 36.18 0.31 32.06
C THR A 528 37.45 0.20 32.90
N ILE A 529 38.51 0.85 32.43
CA ILE A 529 39.84 0.88 33.05
C ILE A 529 40.33 2.33 33.22
N PRO A 530 41.32 2.62 34.11
CA PRO A 530 41.74 3.99 34.40
C PRO A 530 42.17 4.80 33.18
N SER A 531 42.78 4.17 32.18
CA SER A 531 43.21 4.86 30.95
C SER A 531 42.06 5.32 30.05
N ARG A 532 40.81 4.99 30.39
CA ARG A 532 39.60 5.36 29.63
C ARG A 532 38.77 6.46 30.32
N LEU A 533 39.26 7.01 31.43
CA LEU A 533 38.58 8.09 32.16
C LEU A 533 38.30 9.34 31.31
N ASN A 534 39.13 9.62 30.31
CA ASN A 534 38.95 10.78 29.43
C ASN A 534 37.83 10.57 28.40
N THR A 535 37.56 9.33 27.99
CA THR A 535 36.55 8.99 26.98
C THR A 535 35.21 8.60 27.61
N LEU A 536 35.25 7.97 28.80
CA LEU A 536 34.08 7.44 29.49
C LEU A 536 32.92 8.44 29.65
N PRO A 537 33.13 9.73 30.03
CA PRO A 537 32.03 10.70 30.14
C PRO A 537 31.27 10.90 28.82
N GLN A 538 32.00 11.02 27.71
CA GLN A 538 31.41 11.22 26.37
C GLN A 538 30.58 10.02 25.92
N VAL A 539 31.04 8.81 26.25
CA VAL A 539 30.32 7.56 25.98
C VAL A 539 29.03 7.50 26.78
N LEU A 540 29.12 7.73 28.10
CA LEU A 540 27.97 7.65 28.99
C LEU A 540 26.91 8.69 28.65
N GLU A 541 27.30 9.91 28.28
CA GLU A 541 26.36 10.97 27.88
C GLU A 541 25.48 10.57 26.68
N ARG A 542 26.06 9.92 25.66
CA ARG A 542 25.33 9.43 24.48
C ARG A 542 24.41 8.26 24.76
N LEU A 543 24.82 7.37 25.67
CA LEU A 543 24.06 6.18 26.02
C LEU A 543 22.95 6.47 27.03
N LYS A 544 23.17 7.40 27.97
CA LYS A 544 22.24 7.73 29.06
C LYS A 544 20.77 7.84 28.64
N PRO A 545 20.38 8.55 27.56
CA PRO A 545 18.97 8.68 27.17
C PRO A 545 18.37 7.40 26.57
N GLN A 546 19.20 6.45 26.14
CA GLN A 546 18.79 5.26 25.40
C GLN A 546 18.48 4.04 26.29
N PHE A 547 18.91 4.05 27.56
CA PHE A 547 18.82 2.92 28.47
C PHE A 547 18.08 3.27 29.76
N ASP A 548 17.34 2.30 30.32
CA ASP A 548 16.73 2.44 31.65
C ASP A 548 17.79 2.47 32.76
N ARG A 549 18.84 1.66 32.58
CA ARG A 549 19.96 1.58 33.51
C ARG A 549 21.23 1.17 32.77
N ILE A 550 22.34 1.83 33.09
CA ILE A 550 23.67 1.45 32.65
C ILE A 550 24.47 0.97 33.87
N TYR A 551 25.06 -0.21 33.79
CA TYR A 551 25.92 -0.77 34.82
C TYR A 551 27.38 -0.73 34.37
N VAL A 552 28.25 -0.15 35.21
CA VAL A 552 29.68 0.04 34.90
C VAL A 552 30.53 -0.74 35.89
N TYR A 553 31.36 -1.66 35.39
CA TYR A 553 32.36 -2.37 36.19
C TYR A 553 33.70 -1.64 36.11
N LEU A 554 34.18 -1.15 37.25
CA LEU A 554 35.41 -0.36 37.37
C LEU A 554 36.60 -1.30 37.64
N ASN A 555 37.31 -1.73 36.58
CA ASN A 555 38.50 -2.57 36.72
C ASN A 555 39.75 -1.74 36.99
N GLY A 556 40.41 -1.97 38.13
CA GLY A 556 41.70 -1.36 38.43
C GLY A 556 41.65 0.15 38.73
N HIS A 557 40.46 0.72 38.94
CA HIS A 557 40.32 2.11 39.37
C HIS A 557 40.69 2.28 40.84
N GLU A 558 41.48 3.32 41.15
CA GLU A 558 41.85 3.68 42.52
C GLU A 558 40.72 4.40 43.26
N GLU A 559 39.89 5.14 42.53
CA GLU A 559 38.74 5.92 43.02
C GLU A 559 37.54 5.74 42.09
N VAL A 560 36.32 5.98 42.59
CA VAL A 560 35.08 5.90 41.80
C VAL A 560 34.95 7.18 40.96
N PRO A 561 34.90 7.09 39.62
CA PRO A 561 34.80 8.27 38.76
C PRO A 561 33.50 9.05 39.01
N GLU A 562 33.56 10.38 39.02
CA GLU A 562 32.37 11.23 39.20
C GLU A 562 31.31 10.97 38.11
N CYS A 563 31.75 10.70 36.88
CA CYS A 563 30.85 10.46 35.75
C CYS A 563 29.94 9.22 35.90
N VAL A 564 30.27 8.26 36.78
CA VAL A 564 29.40 7.10 37.06
C VAL A 564 28.47 7.31 38.26
N GLN A 565 28.60 8.42 38.99
CA GLN A 565 27.77 8.78 40.13
C GLN A 565 26.52 9.55 39.67
N GLN A 566 25.68 8.92 38.84
CA GLN A 566 24.47 9.52 38.28
C GLN A 566 23.24 8.63 38.51
N ASP A 567 22.04 9.22 38.59
CA ASP A 567 20.80 8.52 38.98
C ASP A 567 20.42 7.29 38.15
N ASN A 568 20.81 7.22 36.86
CA ASN A 568 20.52 6.09 35.97
C ASN A 568 21.75 5.22 35.67
N ILE A 569 22.85 5.42 36.39
CA ILE A 569 24.07 4.63 36.31
C ILE A 569 24.28 3.91 37.64
N SER A 570 24.77 2.68 37.59
CA SER A 570 25.15 1.92 38.78
C SER A 570 26.51 1.27 38.51
N TYR A 571 27.29 1.02 39.55
CA TYR A 571 28.65 0.50 39.37
C TYR A 571 28.99 -0.59 40.36
N ALA A 572 29.98 -1.41 39.97
CA ALA A 572 30.65 -2.37 40.84
C ALA A 572 32.15 -2.18 40.67
N TRP A 573 32.88 -2.42 41.73
CA TRP A 573 34.28 -2.04 41.83
C TRP A 573 35.16 -3.26 42.04
N SER A 574 36.25 -3.36 41.27
CA SER A 574 37.19 -4.46 41.39
C SER A 574 37.84 -4.56 42.77
N LYS A 575 37.88 -3.47 43.57
CA LYS A 575 38.33 -3.54 44.98
C LYS A 575 37.45 -4.45 45.84
N ASN A 576 36.17 -4.59 45.50
CA ASN A 576 35.21 -5.39 46.25
C ASN A 576 34.97 -6.78 45.63
N HIS A 577 35.17 -6.90 44.31
CA HIS A 577 34.75 -8.09 43.55
C HIS A 577 35.86 -8.72 42.69
N GLY A 578 37.08 -8.19 42.73
CA GLY A 578 38.23 -8.66 41.96
C GLY A 578 38.31 -8.08 40.53
N ASP A 579 39.46 -8.26 39.88
CA ASP A 579 39.63 -7.90 38.47
C ASP A 579 38.94 -8.93 37.57
N LEU A 580 37.91 -8.48 36.85
CA LEU A 580 37.15 -9.31 35.93
C LEU A 580 37.48 -9.02 34.46
N ALA A 581 38.39 -8.09 34.20
CA ALA A 581 38.71 -7.60 32.86
C ALA A 581 37.43 -7.33 32.03
N ALA A 582 37.44 -7.70 30.75
CA ALA A 582 36.28 -7.54 29.87
C ALA A 582 35.02 -8.31 30.32
N ALA A 583 35.13 -9.32 31.18
CA ALA A 583 33.96 -10.05 31.69
C ALA A 583 33.12 -9.21 32.68
N GLY A 584 33.68 -8.12 33.22
CA GLY A 584 32.95 -7.19 34.10
C GLY A 584 31.66 -6.64 33.47
N LYS A 585 31.60 -6.52 32.13
CA LYS A 585 30.39 -6.07 31.42
C LYS A 585 29.24 -7.07 31.44
N PHE A 586 29.44 -8.27 31.98
CA PHE A 586 28.41 -9.29 32.20
C PHE A 586 28.14 -9.56 33.70
N PHE A 587 28.82 -8.85 34.61
CA PHE A 587 28.64 -9.02 36.06
C PHE A 587 27.18 -8.79 36.49
N PHE A 588 26.49 -7.86 35.82
CA PHE A 588 25.13 -7.42 36.14
C PHE A 588 24.03 -8.13 35.36
N LEU A 589 24.32 -9.25 34.69
CA LEU A 589 23.30 -10.07 34.03
C LEU A 589 22.11 -10.44 34.95
N PRO A 590 22.29 -10.74 36.25
CA PRO A 590 21.17 -11.03 37.15
C PRO A 590 20.14 -9.89 37.29
N GLU A 591 20.53 -8.65 37.01
CA GLU A 591 19.67 -7.46 37.10
C GLU A 591 18.74 -7.29 35.88
N ALA A 592 19.01 -8.02 34.79
CA ALA A 592 18.36 -7.82 33.50
C ALA A 592 17.16 -8.74 33.22
N LYS A 593 16.52 -9.28 34.27
CA LYS A 593 15.43 -10.25 34.14
C LYS A 593 14.29 -9.73 33.25
N ASN A 594 13.89 -10.55 32.27
CA ASN A 594 12.77 -10.28 31.36
C ASN A 594 12.89 -8.95 30.59
N GLY A 595 14.08 -8.67 30.04
CA GLY A 595 14.26 -7.56 29.11
C GLY A 595 15.49 -7.69 28.20
N TYR A 596 15.93 -6.56 27.67
CA TYR A 596 17.05 -6.46 26.75
C TYR A 596 18.36 -6.16 27.49
N TYR A 597 19.38 -6.95 27.21
CA TYR A 597 20.73 -6.73 27.73
C TYR A 597 21.67 -6.31 26.62
N PHE A 598 22.47 -5.28 26.91
CA PHE A 598 23.49 -4.76 26.04
C PHE A 598 24.86 -4.87 26.70
N SER A 599 25.84 -5.37 25.96
CA SER A 599 27.24 -5.41 26.36
C SER A 599 28.00 -4.40 25.52
N LEU A 600 28.60 -3.43 26.20
CA LEU A 600 29.17 -2.21 25.62
C LEU A 600 30.66 -2.08 25.99
N ASP A 601 31.45 -1.53 25.06
CA ASP A 601 32.81 -1.03 25.32
C ASP A 601 32.82 0.52 25.46
N ASP A 602 33.88 1.05 26.07
CA ASP A 602 34.04 2.45 26.49
C ASP A 602 34.93 3.30 25.56
N ASP A 603 35.25 2.78 24.37
CA ASP A 603 36.09 3.42 23.36
C ASP A 603 35.33 3.76 22.05
N PHE A 604 34.00 3.59 22.04
CA PHE A 604 33.11 3.95 20.94
C PHE A 604 32.23 5.15 21.24
N LEU A 605 32.07 6.02 20.25
CA LEU A 605 31.01 7.01 20.20
C LEU A 605 29.77 6.34 19.59
N TYR A 606 28.78 6.09 20.44
CA TYR A 606 27.53 5.45 20.04
C TYR A 606 26.60 6.46 19.36
N PRO A 607 25.91 6.06 18.28
CA PRO A 607 24.90 6.89 17.64
C PRO A 607 23.66 7.02 18.54
N ASP A 608 22.89 8.08 18.31
CA ASP A 608 21.72 8.41 19.14
C ASP A 608 20.56 7.42 18.96
N ASP A 609 20.59 6.59 17.90
CA ASP A 609 19.63 5.52 17.60
C ASP A 609 20.18 4.10 17.90
N TYR A 610 21.29 3.99 18.64
CA TYR A 610 21.98 2.71 18.87
C TYR A 610 21.08 1.63 19.47
N SER A 611 20.48 1.88 20.63
CA SER A 611 19.58 0.94 21.30
C SER A 611 18.39 0.59 20.42
N TYR A 612 17.87 1.59 19.70
CA TYR A 612 16.72 1.46 18.82
C TYR A 612 17.02 0.49 17.68
N LYS A 613 18.12 0.69 16.96
CA LYS A 613 18.49 -0.15 15.82
C LYS A 613 18.76 -1.59 16.27
N MET A 614 19.43 -1.78 17.40
CA MET A 614 19.73 -3.10 17.96
C MET A 614 18.44 -3.85 18.37
N VAL A 615 17.52 -3.21 19.10
CA VAL A 615 16.23 -3.83 19.48
C VAL A 615 15.36 -4.10 18.26
N THR A 616 15.36 -3.20 17.28
CA THR A 616 14.63 -3.40 16.02
C THR A 616 15.13 -4.63 15.28
N THR A 617 16.46 -4.82 15.19
CA THR A 617 17.04 -6.05 14.62
C THR A 617 16.73 -7.28 15.49
N LEU A 618 16.73 -7.18 16.82
CA LEU A 618 16.33 -8.31 17.67
C LEU A 618 14.89 -8.75 17.40
N LYS A 619 13.96 -7.79 17.33
CA LYS A 619 12.55 -8.02 17.03
C LYS A 619 12.29 -8.52 15.62
N LYS A 620 13.12 -8.11 14.63
CA LYS A 620 13.11 -8.69 13.26
C LYS A 620 13.30 -10.20 13.27
N TYR A 621 14.06 -10.73 14.22
CA TYR A 621 14.26 -12.18 14.42
C TYR A 621 13.45 -12.73 15.60
N ASN A 622 12.33 -12.07 15.95
CA ASN A 622 11.42 -12.44 17.04
C ASN A 622 12.14 -12.64 18.40
N ASP A 623 13.15 -11.81 18.68
CA ASP A 623 14.01 -11.86 19.87
C ASP A 623 14.82 -13.17 20.04
N ARG A 624 14.86 -14.04 19.02
CA ARG A 624 15.47 -15.38 19.09
C ARG A 624 16.97 -15.43 18.79
N VAL A 625 17.59 -14.31 18.44
CA VAL A 625 19.01 -14.26 18.07
C VAL A 625 19.74 -13.21 18.89
N PRO A 626 21.04 -13.41 19.22
CA PRO A 626 21.91 -12.32 19.63
C PRO A 626 22.28 -11.44 18.42
N VAL A 627 22.36 -10.13 18.62
CA VAL A 627 22.71 -9.14 17.59
C VAL A 627 23.97 -8.40 17.99
N CYS A 628 24.92 -8.26 17.07
CA CYS A 628 26.20 -7.57 17.29
C CYS A 628 26.50 -6.59 16.15
N VAL A 629 27.36 -5.59 16.41
CA VAL A 629 27.88 -4.69 15.36
C VAL A 629 29.12 -5.30 14.72
N HIS A 630 30.07 -5.76 15.54
CA HIS A 630 31.24 -6.50 15.06
C HIS A 630 30.95 -8.01 15.10
N GLY A 631 31.10 -8.69 13.97
CA GLY A 631 30.90 -10.14 13.88
C GLY A 631 31.87 -10.79 12.89
N SER A 632 32.09 -12.10 13.01
CA SER A 632 33.02 -12.80 12.12
C SER A 632 32.68 -14.28 11.95
N ILE A 633 33.17 -14.87 10.85
CA ILE A 633 32.92 -16.27 10.49
C ILE A 633 34.22 -17.06 10.63
N PHE A 634 34.20 -18.13 11.42
CA PHE A 634 35.33 -19.05 11.59
C PHE A 634 35.64 -19.82 10.31
N GLY A 635 36.91 -20.19 10.15
CA GLY A 635 37.33 -21.12 9.10
C GLY A 635 36.91 -22.56 9.41
N GLU A 636 36.65 -23.33 8.36
CA GLU A 636 36.41 -24.77 8.47
C GLU A 636 37.42 -25.54 7.58
N PRO A 637 38.21 -26.49 8.16
CA PRO A 637 38.29 -26.82 9.58
C PRO A 637 38.98 -25.72 10.40
N LEU A 638 38.50 -25.47 11.62
CA LEU A 638 39.08 -24.46 12.51
C LEU A 638 40.38 -24.98 13.14
N GLU A 639 41.51 -24.62 12.56
CA GLU A 639 42.83 -25.00 13.09
C GLU A 639 43.37 -23.99 14.12
N TRP A 640 42.93 -22.72 14.01
CA TRP A 640 43.41 -21.61 14.82
C TRP A 640 42.28 -20.61 15.12
N TYR A 641 42.15 -20.19 16.38
CA TYR A 641 41.07 -19.30 16.84
C TYR A 641 40.96 -18.01 16.06
N PHE A 642 42.04 -17.49 15.45
CA PHE A 642 42.00 -16.24 14.68
C PHE A 642 41.72 -16.44 13.20
N GLU A 643 41.59 -17.67 12.71
CA GLU A 643 41.22 -17.93 11.32
C GLU A 643 39.80 -17.43 11.01
N ARG A 644 39.62 -16.66 9.93
CA ARG A 644 38.31 -16.09 9.56
C ARG A 644 38.06 -16.19 8.08
N ILE A 645 36.86 -16.63 7.71
CA ILE A 645 36.35 -16.55 6.34
C ILE A 645 35.95 -15.10 6.03
N ALA A 646 35.23 -14.45 6.94
CA ALA A 646 34.84 -13.05 6.82
C ALA A 646 34.86 -12.34 8.18
N VAL A 647 35.02 -11.01 8.14
CA VAL A 647 34.94 -10.12 9.30
C VAL A 647 34.09 -8.92 8.91
N PHE A 648 33.04 -8.67 9.69
CA PHE A 648 32.13 -7.54 9.56
C PHE A 648 32.47 -6.52 10.64
N GLY A 649 33.39 -5.61 10.34
CA GLY A 649 33.97 -4.68 11.31
C GLY A 649 33.00 -3.59 11.74
N SER A 650 33.06 -3.12 12.99
CA SER A 650 32.09 -2.15 13.53
C SER A 650 31.98 -0.84 12.73
N ARG A 651 33.07 -0.41 12.09
CA ARG A 651 33.14 0.81 11.26
C ARG A 651 32.76 0.61 9.79
N THR A 652 32.73 -0.64 9.31
CA THR A 652 32.39 -0.92 7.92
C THR A 652 30.88 -0.91 7.75
N GLY A 653 30.41 -0.28 6.67
CA GLY A 653 29.01 -0.37 6.27
C GLY A 653 28.66 -1.81 5.90
N LEU A 654 27.42 -2.18 6.18
CA LEU A 654 26.89 -3.50 5.90
C LEU A 654 25.47 -3.33 5.37
N GLU A 655 25.27 -3.67 4.09
CA GLU A 655 24.01 -3.40 3.39
C GLU A 655 22.86 -4.26 3.91
N GLN A 656 23.15 -5.49 4.34
CA GLN A 656 22.18 -6.44 4.88
C GLN A 656 22.73 -7.09 6.14
N ASP A 657 21.86 -7.59 7.00
CA ASP A 657 22.26 -8.40 8.15
C ASP A 657 23.10 -9.58 7.67
N ARG A 658 24.08 -10.00 8.47
CA ARG A 658 24.91 -11.17 8.16
C ARG A 658 24.89 -12.17 9.30
N PHE A 659 24.62 -13.43 8.99
CA PHE A 659 24.82 -14.51 9.95
C PHE A 659 26.31 -14.74 10.18
N VAL A 660 26.70 -14.83 11.45
CA VAL A 660 28.09 -14.97 11.87
C VAL A 660 28.24 -16.10 12.89
N THR A 661 29.45 -16.67 13.00
CA THR A 661 29.74 -17.72 13.99
C THR A 661 30.30 -17.17 15.30
N LEU A 662 30.89 -15.97 15.27
CA LEU A 662 31.51 -15.33 16.43
C LEU A 662 30.98 -13.89 16.58
N ALA A 663 30.35 -13.62 17.73
CA ALA A 663 29.88 -12.30 18.12
C ALA A 663 31.02 -11.45 18.72
N GLY A 664 31.09 -10.18 18.36
CA GLY A 664 31.88 -9.19 19.08
C GLY A 664 31.09 -8.64 20.27
N THR A 665 31.54 -8.95 21.48
CA THR A 665 30.83 -8.56 22.72
C THR A 665 30.95 -7.09 23.07
N GLY A 666 31.80 -6.32 22.40
CA GLY A 666 31.91 -4.88 22.64
C GLY A 666 30.67 -4.08 22.25
N THR A 667 29.80 -4.66 21.43
CA THR A 667 28.58 -4.03 20.91
C THR A 667 27.51 -5.07 20.65
N LEU A 668 27.21 -5.87 21.67
CA LEU A 668 26.28 -6.99 21.61
C LEU A 668 24.96 -6.62 22.30
N ALA A 669 23.83 -7.03 21.73
CA ALA A 669 22.52 -7.00 22.37
C ALA A 669 21.81 -8.35 22.25
N PHE A 670 21.02 -8.71 23.24
CA PHE A 670 20.14 -9.88 23.20
C PHE A 670 18.97 -9.71 24.16
N HIS A 671 17.89 -10.46 23.91
CA HIS A 671 16.81 -10.60 24.87
C HIS A 671 17.18 -11.67 25.91
N CYS A 672 16.99 -11.40 27.20
CA CYS A 672 17.49 -12.29 28.27
C CYS A 672 16.88 -13.70 28.22
N ASN A 673 15.68 -13.84 27.66
CA ASN A 673 15.00 -15.14 27.55
C ASN A 673 15.42 -15.96 26.33
N SER A 674 16.24 -15.44 25.40
CA SER A 674 16.66 -16.20 24.22
C SER A 674 17.94 -17.00 24.45
N ILE A 675 19.06 -16.33 24.70
CA ILE A 675 20.36 -16.99 24.92
C ILE A 675 20.55 -17.51 26.35
N ASN A 676 19.83 -16.95 27.33
CA ASN A 676 19.90 -17.33 28.75
C ASN A 676 21.35 -17.36 29.29
N LEU A 677 22.09 -16.27 29.07
CA LEU A 677 23.45 -16.09 29.55
C LEU A 677 23.47 -15.88 31.07
N ASN A 678 24.46 -16.48 31.72
CA ASN A 678 24.74 -16.29 33.14
C ASN A 678 26.18 -15.80 33.32
N PHE A 679 26.46 -15.04 34.38
CA PHE A 679 27.82 -14.56 34.64
C PHE A 679 28.84 -15.71 34.77
N SER A 680 28.42 -16.87 35.28
CA SER A 680 29.25 -18.07 35.37
C SER A 680 29.73 -18.60 34.02
N ASP A 681 29.05 -18.27 32.90
CA ASP A 681 29.47 -18.64 31.55
C ASP A 681 30.80 -17.95 31.16
N PHE A 682 31.24 -16.92 31.90
CA PHE A 682 32.46 -16.14 31.65
C PHE A 682 33.60 -16.45 32.64
N SER A 683 33.43 -17.45 33.51
CA SER A 683 34.43 -17.88 34.48
C SER A 683 35.03 -19.24 34.08
N PRO A 684 36.36 -19.47 34.21
CA PRO A 684 37.40 -18.58 34.75
C PRO A 684 38.12 -17.73 33.69
N THR A 685 37.73 -17.83 32.41
CA THR A 685 38.49 -17.25 31.29
C THR A 685 37.77 -16.04 30.71
N PRO A 686 38.40 -14.84 30.62
CA PRO A 686 37.76 -13.60 30.12
C PRO A 686 37.65 -13.59 28.58
N MET A 687 37.08 -14.64 28.01
CA MET A 687 36.93 -14.87 26.58
C MET A 687 35.51 -14.57 26.12
N CYS A 688 35.04 -13.36 26.38
CA CYS A 688 33.63 -12.99 26.23
C CYS A 688 33.05 -13.34 24.85
N ASP A 689 33.74 -12.97 23.77
CA ASP A 689 33.30 -13.24 22.38
C ASP A 689 33.05 -14.72 22.12
N LEU A 690 34.01 -15.56 22.51
CA LEU A 690 33.89 -17.01 22.31
C LEU A 690 32.85 -17.62 23.24
N GLN A 691 32.76 -17.18 24.50
CA GLN A 691 31.80 -17.74 25.46
C GLN A 691 30.34 -17.46 25.06
N VAL A 692 30.03 -16.22 24.63
CA VAL A 692 28.71 -15.90 24.08
C VAL A 692 28.41 -16.76 22.87
N SER A 693 29.38 -16.92 21.98
CA SER A 693 29.19 -17.67 20.73
C SER A 693 29.04 -19.17 20.99
N ILE A 694 29.76 -19.73 21.97
CA ILE A 694 29.57 -21.11 22.44
C ILE A 694 28.20 -21.28 23.07
N LYS A 695 27.73 -20.32 23.87
CA LYS A 695 26.40 -20.38 24.48
C LYS A 695 25.30 -20.37 23.42
N ALA A 696 25.37 -19.45 22.46
CA ALA A 696 24.45 -19.41 21.32
C ALA A 696 24.50 -20.73 20.54
N ARG A 697 25.71 -21.25 20.28
CA ARG A 697 25.94 -22.52 19.59
C ARG A 697 25.37 -23.75 20.33
N LYS A 698 25.42 -23.77 21.66
CA LYS A 698 24.83 -24.84 22.48
C LYS A 698 23.31 -24.79 22.54
N ASN A 699 22.73 -23.60 22.32
CA ASN A 699 21.30 -23.36 22.32
C ASN A 699 20.70 -23.35 20.90
N ASP A 700 21.46 -23.76 19.88
CA ASP A 700 21.07 -23.75 18.47
C ASP A 700 20.60 -22.38 17.95
N LEU A 701 21.20 -21.30 18.46
CA LEU A 701 20.87 -19.94 18.06
C LEU A 701 21.91 -19.40 17.08
N PRO A 702 21.48 -18.86 15.91
CA PRO A 702 22.37 -18.09 15.07
C PRO A 702 22.65 -16.72 15.69
N ILE A 703 23.77 -16.12 15.30
CA ILE A 703 24.16 -14.75 15.68
C ILE A 703 24.07 -13.87 14.44
N VAL A 704 23.58 -12.65 14.63
CA VAL A 704 23.42 -11.67 13.54
C VAL A 704 24.37 -10.49 13.74
N ALA A 705 25.12 -10.15 12.70
CA ALA A 705 25.78 -8.86 12.55
C ALA A 705 24.83 -7.91 11.80
N LEU A 706 24.36 -6.83 12.43
CA LEU A 706 23.30 -6.00 11.85
C LEU A 706 23.74 -5.13 10.65
N ALA A 707 22.82 -4.90 9.72
CA ALA A 707 22.93 -3.93 8.64
C ALA A 707 23.09 -2.51 9.20
N ARG A 708 23.99 -1.73 8.61
CA ARG A 708 24.32 -0.38 9.06
C ARG A 708 25.08 0.43 8.02
N GLU A 709 25.00 1.74 8.15
CA GLU A 709 25.82 2.64 7.35
C GLU A 709 27.28 2.61 7.80
N LYS A 710 28.17 2.97 6.88
CA LYS A 710 29.59 3.13 7.17
C LYS A 710 29.78 4.20 8.25
N ASN A 711 30.62 3.93 9.24
CA ASN A 711 30.86 4.83 10.39
C ASN A 711 29.62 5.14 11.25
N TRP A 712 28.56 4.32 11.21
CA TRP A 712 27.43 4.44 12.14
C TRP A 712 27.88 4.34 13.61
N LEU A 713 28.86 3.47 13.90
CA LEU A 713 29.60 3.45 15.16
C LEU A 713 31.01 3.99 14.95
N GLN A 714 31.44 4.95 15.78
CA GLN A 714 32.73 5.65 15.62
C GLN A 714 33.66 5.39 16.80
N LEU A 715 34.98 5.45 16.58
CA LEU A 715 35.97 5.35 17.67
C LEU A 715 36.28 6.76 18.18
N ILE A 716 36.37 6.95 19.50
CA ILE A 716 36.55 8.28 20.11
C ILE A 716 37.96 8.82 19.89
N GLU A 717 39.00 7.97 19.84
CA GLU A 717 40.37 8.42 19.56
C GLU A 717 41.16 7.45 18.65
N GLU A 718 41.79 8.00 17.61
CA GLU A 718 42.96 7.40 16.96
C GLU A 718 44.23 7.83 17.71
N ASP A 719 44.33 7.48 19.00
CA ASP A 719 45.52 7.85 19.75
C ASP A 719 46.75 7.02 19.30
N ALA A 720 47.87 7.71 19.10
CA ALA A 720 49.15 7.14 18.65
C ALA A 720 49.74 6.13 19.67
N SER A 721 49.14 6.05 20.85
CA SER A 721 49.39 5.11 21.94
C SER A 721 48.76 3.71 21.72
N LYS A 722 48.15 3.44 20.55
CA LYS A 722 47.69 2.12 20.03
C LYS A 722 48.71 0.96 20.13
N ASN A 723 49.88 1.17 20.72
CA ASN A 723 50.75 0.09 21.13
C ASN A 723 50.14 -0.83 22.20
N ALA A 724 49.29 -0.39 23.14
CA ALA A 724 48.79 -1.27 24.20
C ALA A 724 47.74 -2.31 23.72
N GLY A 725 46.74 -1.87 22.95
CA GLY A 725 45.69 -2.75 22.39
C GLY A 725 46.22 -3.66 21.27
N LEU A 726 47.10 -3.14 20.40
CA LEU A 726 47.82 -4.01 19.46
C LEU A 726 48.70 -5.00 20.22
N ASP A 727 49.38 -4.60 21.29
CA ASP A 727 50.27 -5.50 22.03
C ASP A 727 49.51 -6.65 22.67
N TYR A 728 48.32 -6.41 23.23
CA TYR A 728 47.44 -7.48 23.69
C TYR A 728 46.95 -8.37 22.54
N TRP A 729 46.46 -7.79 21.44
CA TRP A 729 46.01 -8.57 20.27
C TRP A 729 47.14 -9.40 19.66
N ASN A 730 48.34 -8.83 19.56
CA ASN A 730 49.54 -9.50 19.07
C ASN A 730 50.02 -10.59 20.03
N ARG A 731 49.97 -10.36 21.34
CA ARG A 731 50.21 -11.40 22.34
C ARG A 731 49.24 -12.56 22.18
N MET A 732 47.95 -12.28 21.92
CA MET A 732 46.96 -13.34 21.68
C MET A 732 47.19 -14.11 20.37
N LEU A 733 47.78 -13.50 19.36
CA LEU A 733 48.19 -14.21 18.13
C LEU A 733 49.34 -15.20 18.38
N ILE A 734 50.10 -15.00 19.45
CA ILE A 734 51.19 -15.88 19.90
C ILE A 734 50.64 -16.90 20.91
N ASP A 735 50.09 -16.47 22.03
CA ASP A 735 49.43 -17.34 23.00
C ASP A 735 47.95 -16.98 23.06
N ASP A 736 47.12 -17.82 22.44
CA ASP A 736 45.68 -17.61 22.40
C ASP A 736 44.97 -18.06 23.69
N LYS A 737 45.73 -18.49 24.72
CA LYS A 737 45.26 -18.95 26.03
C LYS A 737 44.19 -20.05 25.95
N GLY A 738 44.34 -21.01 25.04
CA GLY A 738 43.44 -22.16 24.91
C GLY A 738 42.14 -21.84 24.15
N ARG A 739 42.06 -20.69 23.46
CA ARG A 739 40.92 -20.31 22.62
C ARG A 739 40.69 -21.30 21.49
N THR A 740 41.76 -21.70 20.81
CA THR A 740 41.71 -22.65 19.69
C THR A 740 41.14 -23.98 20.15
N GLU A 741 41.69 -24.55 21.23
CA GLU A 741 41.24 -25.85 21.75
C GLU A 741 39.82 -25.80 22.31
N THR A 742 39.40 -24.66 22.86
CA THR A 742 38.02 -24.46 23.29
C THR A 742 37.07 -24.38 22.09
N ALA A 743 37.44 -23.65 21.04
CA ALA A 743 36.61 -23.49 19.84
C ALA A 743 36.50 -24.79 19.04
N LYS A 744 37.59 -25.57 18.90
CA LYS A 744 37.60 -26.86 18.18
C LYS A 744 36.62 -27.91 18.72
N LYS A 745 36.15 -27.77 19.96
CA LYS A 745 35.13 -28.66 20.56
C LYS A 745 33.76 -28.55 19.90
N PHE A 746 33.53 -27.55 19.05
CA PHE A 746 32.24 -27.26 18.44
C PHE A 746 32.35 -27.24 16.92
N ASN A 747 31.29 -27.67 16.24
CA ASN A 747 31.17 -27.55 14.80
C ASN A 747 30.67 -26.14 14.44
N TRP A 748 31.50 -25.36 13.75
CA TRP A 748 31.20 -23.99 13.27
C TRP A 748 30.85 -23.92 11.79
N GLY A 749 30.74 -25.07 11.13
CA GLY A 749 30.61 -25.19 9.69
C GLY A 749 29.29 -24.70 9.12
N PHE A 750 29.31 -24.42 7.82
CA PHE A 750 28.14 -23.91 7.09
C PHE A 750 26.95 -24.87 7.21
N ASP A 751 27.16 -26.18 7.06
CA ASP A 751 26.07 -27.17 7.11
C ASP A 751 25.32 -27.16 8.45
N TYR A 752 26.03 -26.92 9.55
CA TYR A 752 25.42 -26.79 10.86
C TYR A 752 24.56 -25.51 10.94
N TYR A 753 25.13 -24.37 10.56
CA TYR A 753 24.42 -23.09 10.63
C TYR A 753 23.25 -23.01 9.64
N LYS A 754 23.38 -23.62 8.46
CA LYS A 754 22.31 -23.83 7.48
C LYS A 754 21.08 -24.44 8.15
N GLN A 755 21.25 -25.52 8.91
CA GLN A 755 20.15 -26.22 9.56
C GLN A 755 19.44 -25.35 10.61
N ILE A 756 20.19 -24.72 11.52
CA ILE A 756 19.58 -23.92 12.59
C ILE A 756 18.92 -22.65 12.05
N ILE A 757 19.50 -22.01 11.03
CA ILE A 757 18.96 -20.80 10.40
C ILE A 757 17.70 -21.14 9.62
N LEU A 758 17.69 -22.19 8.79
CA LEU A 758 16.47 -22.59 8.09
C LEU A 758 15.35 -22.97 9.06
N LYS A 759 15.68 -23.65 10.17
CA LYS A 759 14.72 -23.94 11.24
C LYS A 759 14.16 -22.66 11.87
N LEU A 760 15.02 -21.69 12.18
CA LEU A 760 14.61 -20.39 12.71
C LEU A 760 13.71 -19.64 11.71
N MET A 761 14.15 -19.53 10.46
CA MET A 761 13.43 -18.81 9.42
C MET A 761 12.07 -19.44 9.14
N ASN A 762 11.96 -20.77 9.08
CA ASN A 762 10.68 -21.45 8.93
C ASN A 762 9.73 -21.24 10.11
N GLN A 763 10.26 -21.06 11.33
CA GLN A 763 9.45 -20.77 12.52
C GLN A 763 8.92 -19.34 12.53
N ILE A 764 9.71 -18.37 12.05
CA ILE A 764 9.32 -16.95 12.05
C ILE A 764 8.51 -16.62 10.79
N TYR A 765 8.82 -17.24 9.66
CA TYR A 765 8.26 -16.94 8.34
C TYR A 765 7.98 -18.25 7.55
N PRO A 766 6.75 -18.79 7.58
CA PRO A 766 6.40 -20.07 6.95
C PRO A 766 6.42 -20.05 5.40
N LYS A 767 6.39 -18.86 4.79
CA LYS A 767 6.54 -18.63 3.34
C LYS A 767 7.29 -17.32 3.17
N ILE A 768 8.54 -17.41 2.73
CA ILE A 768 9.43 -16.26 2.57
C ILE A 768 9.59 -15.97 1.09
N ASP A 769 9.21 -14.78 0.64
CA ASP A 769 9.65 -14.29 -0.66
C ASP A 769 11.01 -13.60 -0.57
N ARG A 770 11.83 -13.76 -1.60
CA ARG A 770 13.16 -13.17 -1.69
C ARG A 770 13.11 -11.63 -1.62
N LYS A 771 12.13 -11.00 -2.26
CA LYS A 771 11.96 -9.53 -2.24
C LYS A 771 11.73 -9.00 -0.82
N GLU A 772 10.96 -9.72 -0.02
CA GLU A 772 10.67 -9.38 1.38
C GLU A 772 11.91 -9.52 2.29
N LEU A 773 12.75 -10.53 2.04
CA LEU A 773 14.04 -10.66 2.73
C LEU A 773 14.97 -9.48 2.42
N GLU A 774 15.03 -9.08 1.16
CA GLU A 774 15.88 -7.98 0.68
C GLU A 774 15.40 -6.63 1.24
N GLU A 775 14.09 -6.35 1.19
CA GLU A 775 13.48 -5.13 1.72
C GLU A 775 13.71 -4.96 3.23
N HIS A 776 13.64 -6.06 3.99
CA HIS A 776 13.88 -6.03 5.43
C HIS A 776 15.36 -6.24 5.79
N LEU A 777 16.27 -6.23 4.82
CA LEU A 777 17.71 -6.34 5.00
C LEU A 777 18.16 -7.65 5.68
N PHE A 778 17.43 -8.76 5.51
CA PHE A 778 17.88 -10.08 5.98
C PHE A 778 19.15 -10.52 5.22
N ASP A 779 19.89 -11.50 5.76
CA ASP A 779 21.01 -12.14 5.07
C ASP A 779 20.51 -12.99 3.89
N THR A 780 20.05 -12.32 2.84
CA THR A 780 19.38 -12.95 1.69
C THR A 780 20.33 -13.89 0.98
N ASP A 781 21.60 -13.48 0.84
CA ASP A 781 22.66 -14.31 0.27
C ASP A 781 22.78 -15.65 0.99
N PHE A 782 22.76 -15.64 2.32
CA PHE A 782 22.80 -16.88 3.10
C PHE A 782 21.52 -17.69 2.96
N ILE A 783 20.33 -17.08 3.13
CA ILE A 783 19.05 -17.79 3.14
C ILE A 783 18.78 -18.47 1.79
N VAL A 784 19.07 -17.79 0.69
CA VAL A 784 18.93 -18.35 -0.67
C VAL A 784 19.91 -19.48 -0.90
N SER A 785 21.17 -19.30 -0.49
CA SER A 785 22.22 -20.32 -0.64
C SER A 785 21.92 -21.56 0.19
N ALA A 786 21.51 -21.38 1.44
CA ALA A 786 21.05 -22.42 2.35
C ALA A 786 19.85 -23.21 1.81
N SER A 787 18.97 -22.57 1.01
CA SER A 787 17.82 -23.25 0.39
C SER A 787 18.15 -23.98 -0.92
N SER A 788 19.36 -23.81 -1.47
CA SER A 788 19.74 -24.30 -2.81
C SER A 788 21.04 -25.13 -2.86
N ASP A 789 21.47 -25.68 -1.72
CA ASP A 789 22.72 -26.44 -1.52
C ASP A 789 24.01 -25.71 -1.94
N LYS A 790 23.95 -24.38 -2.11
CA LYS A 790 25.11 -23.55 -2.42
C LYS A 790 25.65 -22.91 -1.13
N ILE A 791 26.95 -22.69 -1.08
CA ILE A 791 27.59 -21.94 0.03
C ILE A 791 27.70 -20.47 -0.40
N PRO A 792 27.19 -19.51 0.39
CA PRO A 792 27.29 -18.09 0.05
C PRO A 792 28.75 -17.63 0.13
N ASN A 793 29.11 -16.62 -0.67
CA ASN A 793 30.50 -16.17 -0.80
C ASN A 793 31.16 -15.79 0.54
N HIS A 794 30.41 -15.19 1.48
CA HIS A 794 30.95 -14.81 2.80
C HIS A 794 31.16 -16.00 3.75
N TRP A 795 30.64 -17.17 3.42
CA TRP A 795 30.87 -18.44 4.13
C TRP A 795 31.75 -19.42 3.35
N ASN A 796 32.11 -19.10 2.10
CA ASN A 796 32.89 -20.00 1.26
C ASN A 796 34.40 -19.78 1.50
N PRO A 797 35.11 -20.73 2.16
CA PRO A 797 36.53 -20.60 2.41
C PRO A 797 37.36 -20.63 1.12
N GLU A 798 36.88 -21.26 0.05
CA GLU A 798 37.62 -21.41 -1.20
C GLU A 798 37.84 -20.10 -1.95
N VAL A 799 36.99 -19.11 -1.72
CA VAL A 799 37.09 -17.77 -2.33
C VAL A 799 37.49 -16.68 -1.32
N SER A 800 37.76 -17.06 -0.06
CA SER A 800 38.13 -16.11 0.99
C SER A 800 39.63 -15.86 1.03
N ILE A 801 40.03 -14.65 0.60
CA ILE A 801 41.40 -14.14 0.77
C ILE A 801 41.79 -14.12 2.26
N LEU A 802 40.86 -13.73 3.13
CA LEU A 802 41.12 -13.59 4.56
C LEU A 802 41.43 -14.94 5.22
N PHE A 803 40.69 -15.98 4.85
CA PHE A 803 40.87 -17.35 5.35
C PHE A 803 42.28 -17.83 5.05
N TYR A 804 42.68 -17.85 3.77
CA TYR A 804 44.01 -18.33 3.38
C TYR A 804 45.13 -17.43 3.90
N THR A 805 44.92 -16.11 4.01
CA THR A 805 45.93 -15.21 4.59
C THR A 805 46.23 -15.58 6.04
N ARG A 806 45.19 -15.78 6.86
CA ARG A 806 45.36 -16.12 8.28
C ARG A 806 45.85 -17.55 8.46
N LYS A 807 45.37 -18.50 7.66
CA LYS A 807 45.85 -19.88 7.66
C LYS A 807 47.33 -19.95 7.30
N TYR A 808 47.75 -19.23 6.26
CA TYR A 808 49.16 -19.13 5.89
C TYR A 808 50.02 -18.53 7.03
N GLN A 809 49.57 -17.47 7.68
CA GLN A 809 50.28 -16.88 8.83
C GLN A 809 50.43 -17.87 9.99
N TYR A 810 49.37 -18.62 10.31
CA TYR A 810 49.40 -19.65 11.35
C TYR A 810 50.36 -20.80 11.02
N LEU A 811 50.26 -21.37 9.82
CA LEU A 811 51.15 -22.44 9.37
C LEU A 811 52.62 -21.96 9.30
N LEU A 812 52.86 -20.72 8.87
CA LEU A 812 54.21 -20.15 8.81
C LEU A 812 54.81 -20.00 10.20
N ARG A 813 53.99 -19.60 11.16
CA ARG A 813 54.37 -19.54 12.57
C ARG A 813 54.73 -20.94 13.09
N ILE A 814 53.93 -21.96 12.81
CA ILE A 814 54.24 -23.34 13.18
C ILE A 814 55.58 -23.76 12.58
N LEU A 815 55.79 -23.52 11.28
CA LEU A 815 57.03 -23.90 10.59
C LEU A 815 58.26 -23.22 11.22
N LYS A 816 58.16 -21.94 11.59
CA LYS A 816 59.23 -21.22 12.31
C LYS A 816 59.55 -21.86 13.66
N ILE A 817 58.54 -22.23 14.43
CA ILE A 817 58.71 -22.93 15.73
C ILE A 817 59.39 -24.27 15.50
N LEU A 818 58.92 -25.08 14.55
CA LEU A 818 59.51 -26.38 14.24
C LEU A 818 60.97 -26.28 13.80
N ASN A 819 61.29 -25.32 12.92
CA ASN A 819 62.66 -25.07 12.48
C ASN A 819 63.56 -24.62 13.63
N PHE A 820 63.07 -23.76 14.52
CA PHE A 820 63.83 -23.32 15.69
C PHE A 820 64.08 -24.46 16.67
N VAL A 821 63.07 -25.26 16.99
CA VAL A 821 63.19 -26.44 17.87
C VAL A 821 64.18 -27.44 17.27
N LYS A 822 64.14 -27.67 15.95
CA LYS A 822 65.11 -28.50 15.23
C LYS A 822 66.54 -27.99 15.37
N GLN A 823 66.74 -26.67 15.47
CA GLN A 823 68.05 -26.03 15.59
C GLN A 823 68.53 -25.86 17.05
N HIS A 824 67.61 -25.77 18.01
CA HIS A 824 67.89 -25.42 19.41
C HIS A 824 67.10 -26.36 20.33
N SER A 825 67.74 -27.44 20.77
CA SER A 825 67.15 -28.57 21.52
C SER A 825 66.75 -28.29 22.98
N LYS A 826 66.37 -27.05 23.33
CA LYS A 826 65.89 -26.66 24.67
C LYS A 826 64.73 -25.65 24.61
N TYR A 827 63.94 -25.62 25.68
CA TYR A 827 62.70 -24.83 25.86
C TYR A 827 62.70 -23.48 25.15
N PRO A 828 61.68 -23.20 24.31
CA PRO A 828 61.68 -22.04 23.43
C PRO A 828 61.45 -20.75 24.22
N ASP A 829 62.37 -19.80 24.08
CA ASP A 829 62.11 -18.40 24.40
C ASP A 829 61.31 -17.77 23.25
N LEU A 830 60.00 -17.59 23.47
CA LEU A 830 59.08 -17.05 22.47
C LEU A 830 59.49 -15.65 21.98
N GLN A 831 60.20 -14.86 22.80
CA GLN A 831 60.68 -13.54 22.39
C GLN A 831 61.81 -13.63 21.35
N LYS A 832 62.62 -14.70 21.40
CA LYS A 832 63.68 -14.94 20.39
C LYS A 832 63.12 -15.46 19.06
N LEU A 833 62.03 -16.20 19.11
CA LEU A 833 61.33 -16.72 17.94
C LEU A 833 60.60 -15.62 17.16
N PHE A 834 60.12 -14.60 17.88
CA PHE A 834 59.29 -13.53 17.32
C PHE A 834 59.72 -12.14 17.86
N PRO A 835 60.97 -11.70 17.60
CA PRO A 835 61.54 -10.48 18.19
C PRO A 835 60.86 -9.18 17.73
N SER A 836 60.02 -9.20 16.68
CA SER A 836 59.28 -8.03 16.24
C SER A 836 57.90 -8.34 15.63
N LYS A 837 56.96 -7.40 15.78
CA LYS A 837 55.58 -7.47 15.22
C LYS A 837 55.55 -7.81 13.71
N LYS A 838 56.56 -7.38 12.95
CA LYS A 838 56.67 -7.59 11.50
C LYS A 838 56.99 -9.03 11.11
N GLU A 839 57.61 -9.81 11.99
CA GLU A 839 58.01 -11.18 11.66
C GLU A 839 56.88 -12.20 11.78
N VAL A 840 55.90 -11.93 12.65
CA VAL A 840 54.69 -12.75 12.83
C VAL A 840 53.63 -12.38 11.80
N LEU A 841 53.51 -11.09 11.53
CA LEU A 841 52.46 -10.54 10.66
C LEU A 841 53.08 -10.01 9.38
N ILE A 842 53.00 -10.82 8.32
CA ILE A 842 53.33 -10.37 6.96
C ILE A 842 52.09 -9.64 6.40
N PRO A 843 52.20 -8.34 6.06
CA PRO A 843 51.12 -7.65 5.36
C PRO A 843 51.10 -8.15 3.92
N ILE A 844 50.25 -9.14 3.65
CA ILE A 844 50.04 -9.64 2.29
C ILE A 844 49.00 -8.73 1.62
N LYS A 845 49.45 -7.90 0.68
CA LYS A 845 48.55 -7.23 -0.27
C LYS A 845 48.35 -8.18 -1.45
N THR A 846 47.33 -9.03 -1.43
CA THR A 846 47.01 -9.88 -2.59
C THR A 846 45.52 -9.95 -2.84
N LYS A 847 45.15 -9.57 -4.06
CA LYS A 847 43.81 -9.73 -4.62
C LYS A 847 43.59 -11.12 -5.23
N ASP A 848 44.51 -12.07 -5.02
CA ASP A 848 44.52 -13.37 -5.70
C ASP A 848 44.52 -14.54 -4.69
N VAL A 849 43.34 -15.16 -4.53
CA VAL A 849 43.10 -16.30 -3.63
C VAL A 849 43.92 -17.52 -4.05
N ALA A 850 44.15 -17.72 -5.35
CA ALA A 850 44.82 -18.91 -5.87
C ALA A 850 46.27 -19.00 -5.39
N ILE A 851 47.00 -17.86 -5.39
CA ILE A 851 48.38 -17.77 -4.91
C ILE A 851 48.47 -18.13 -3.42
N LEU A 852 47.55 -17.63 -2.60
CA LEU A 852 47.54 -17.92 -1.16
C LEU A 852 47.19 -19.39 -0.90
N LYS A 853 46.26 -19.97 -1.68
CA LYS A 853 45.91 -21.40 -1.62
C LYS A 853 47.10 -22.29 -1.96
N GLU A 854 47.86 -21.93 -3.00
CA GLU A 854 49.09 -22.63 -3.40
C GLU A 854 50.15 -22.55 -2.30
N LYS A 855 50.44 -21.34 -1.79
CA LYS A 855 51.42 -21.13 -0.70
C LYS A 855 51.04 -21.89 0.57
N THR A 856 49.76 -21.87 0.95
CA THR A 856 49.25 -22.60 2.11
C THR A 856 49.43 -24.10 1.91
N SER A 857 49.09 -24.63 0.73
CA SER A 857 49.28 -26.04 0.40
C SER A 857 50.75 -26.47 0.45
N LYS A 858 51.65 -25.65 -0.13
CA LYS A 858 53.09 -25.90 -0.10
C LYS A 858 53.63 -25.95 1.34
N LEU A 859 53.24 -24.97 2.16
CA LEU A 859 53.69 -24.87 3.54
C LEU A 859 53.16 -26.03 4.41
N LEU A 860 51.92 -26.45 4.18
CA LEU A 860 51.36 -27.64 4.81
C LEU A 860 52.15 -28.89 4.44
N GLN A 861 52.56 -29.02 3.17
CA GLN A 861 53.41 -30.13 2.72
C GLN A 861 54.80 -30.06 3.35
N GLU A 862 55.41 -28.88 3.47
CA GLU A 862 56.69 -28.69 4.17
C GLU A 862 56.59 -29.12 5.64
N ILE A 863 55.52 -28.73 6.34
CA ILE A 863 55.26 -29.14 7.72
C ILE A 863 55.10 -30.67 7.83
N LYS A 864 54.35 -31.29 6.90
CA LYS A 864 54.20 -32.76 6.85
C LYS A 864 55.53 -33.48 6.61
N ASN A 865 56.38 -32.94 5.73
CA ASN A 865 57.67 -33.52 5.38
C ASN A 865 58.71 -33.44 6.51
N LEU A 866 58.46 -32.65 7.57
CA LEU A 866 59.37 -32.55 8.72
C LEU A 866 59.30 -33.76 9.68
N GLU A 867 58.54 -34.82 9.34
CA GLU A 867 58.43 -36.09 10.10
C GLU A 867 58.21 -35.86 11.61
N LEU A 868 57.11 -35.15 11.92
CA LEU A 868 56.74 -34.65 13.25
C LEU A 868 56.59 -35.72 14.34
N ASP A 869 56.48 -37.00 14.00
CA ASP A 869 56.28 -38.11 14.93
C ASP A 869 57.39 -38.20 16.01
N LYS A 870 58.54 -37.56 15.79
CA LYS A 870 59.65 -37.46 16.76
C LYS A 870 59.69 -36.18 17.61
N ILE A 871 58.93 -35.13 17.25
CA ILE A 871 58.92 -33.82 17.94
C ILE A 871 57.67 -33.67 18.83
N ILE A 872 56.61 -34.43 18.54
CA ILE A 872 55.26 -34.31 19.13
C ILE A 872 55.16 -34.59 20.64
N ILE A 873 56.12 -35.27 21.27
CA ILE A 873 56.01 -35.63 22.70
C ILE A 873 56.14 -34.40 23.62
N ASP A 874 56.92 -33.37 23.24
CA ASP A 874 57.09 -32.16 24.09
C ASP A 874 56.10 -31.03 23.75
N THR A 875 55.49 -31.03 22.57
CA THR A 875 54.59 -29.94 22.13
C THR A 875 53.17 -30.07 22.68
N GLN A 876 52.75 -31.26 23.15
CA GLN A 876 51.46 -31.43 23.83
C GLN A 876 51.40 -30.75 25.21
N LYS A 877 52.55 -30.33 25.75
CA LYS A 877 52.67 -29.58 27.02
C LYS A 877 52.68 -28.05 26.84
N PHE A 878 52.80 -27.58 25.59
CA PHE A 878 52.84 -26.17 25.21
C PHE A 878 51.47 -25.74 24.68
#